data_AF-A0A957I222-F1
#
_entry.id   AF-A0A957I222-F1
#
_cell.length_a   1.000
_cell.length_b   1.000
_cell.length_c   1.000
_cell.angle_alpha   90.00
_cell.angle_beta   90.00
_cell.angle_gamma   90.00
#
_symmetry.space_group_name_H-M   'P 1'
#
loop_
_entity.id
_entity.type
_entity.pdbx_description
1 polymer ?
#
loop_
_entity_poly.entity_id
_entity_poly.type
_entity_poly.pdbx_seq_one_letter_code
_entity_poly.pdbx_strand_id
1 'polypeptide(L)'
;MRRKQIVGIMLAITAVFLTAIFMWQSDVVAASADVPLSDPVLPLLQQDTETGDEGEAVEGEGIVTIPADHREFEELQQEFETGPDVTRACLSCHVDAAQEIMTTSHWTWEYENPDTGQILGKQNVINNFCVAIDSNEPRCTSCHTGYGWTDNTFDFTAEENVDCLVCHDTTGTYKKYPTAAGHPLYEPIEVNGVVIQPPDLAYVAQNIGDTSRQTCGACHFYGGGADGVKHGDMDSSLTNPDYELDVHMDVDGLNFTCTECHTSDGHVVSGSRYSMNSTDEETCESCHTAEPHQYDMLNQHIDRIACQTCHIPEYARGGVPTKMYWDWSTAGELDENGKPFKVVDPETGHVTYDSMKGNFEFGEDVVPEYIWFNGEVEYTLVEDVFDPSQPVVINPPQGSIADENARIWPMKVFDGVQPYDSGNNTLVIPHLFGSDPAAYWKSYDWETSIAAGMAYSELPYSGEYGFVETTMYWPITHMVAPAEEALQCNDCHTPEDGRLDFAALGYDEDAVQRLTHFPPTLLVEELDAPHFATQYCAECHENEHTAWVDSTHGEKGVACVNCHKLEDETNEHPTAAYSVDRSGEVCGACHLNEHADWEMSVHAEAEDPIACADCHNPHTQQLKTANGNTTICENCHEDQAHEMPDSTHAATGMTCLDCHKNTELNTGHAFNVASDTCILCHAKDAHTANGLLEAGVDVSPATLEERLSDEEASAAMETAVTDEVESKGIVGLPNWMVAFPILALVISGVWVVAGKDPGYRHQDKQK
;
A
#
# COMPACT_ATOMS: atom_id res chain seq x y z
N MET A 1 -77.51 -1.24 26.27
CA MET A 1 -78.47 -1.99 25.44
C MET A 1 -77.66 -2.86 24.47
N ARG A 2 -77.89 -4.20 24.37
CA ARG A 2 -78.51 -4.88 23.19
C ARG A 2 -78.01 -4.32 21.83
N ARG A 3 -77.38 -5.06 20.91
CA ARG A 3 -77.22 -6.52 20.60
C ARG A 3 -75.79 -6.78 20.03
N LYS A 4 -75.09 -7.92 20.28
CA LYS A 4 -75.14 -9.27 19.62
C LYS A 4 -74.91 -9.21 18.09
N GLN A 5 -74.10 -10.06 17.42
CA GLN A 5 -73.14 -11.16 17.77
C GLN A 5 -72.21 -11.39 16.51
N ILE A 6 -71.26 -12.34 16.34
CA ILE A 6 -71.00 -13.69 16.91
C ILE A 6 -69.51 -14.16 16.79
N VAL A 7 -69.18 -15.26 17.48
CA VAL A 7 -68.12 -16.33 17.35
C VAL A 7 -67.26 -16.38 16.06
N GLY A 8 -65.97 -16.79 16.08
CA GLY A 8 -65.03 -17.29 17.13
C GLY A 8 -63.65 -17.65 16.51
N ILE A 9 -62.63 -18.21 17.18
CA ILE A 9 -62.49 -18.91 18.49
C ILE A 9 -61.18 -18.49 19.23
N MET A 10 -61.16 -18.67 20.56
CA MET A 10 -60.09 -18.41 21.55
C MET A 10 -58.75 -19.17 21.33
N LEU A 11 -57.55 -18.76 21.82
CA LEU A 11 -57.05 -18.02 23.01
C LEU A 11 -56.72 -18.85 24.28
N ALA A 12 -55.45 -18.80 24.72
CA ALA A 12 -54.88 -18.88 26.08
C ALA A 12 -53.33 -18.80 25.96
N ILE A 13 -52.50 -17.95 26.60
CA ILE A 13 -52.55 -17.15 27.85
C ILE A 13 -52.61 -18.06 29.10
N THR A 14 -51.62 -18.12 30.01
CA THR A 14 -51.18 -17.06 30.96
C THR A 14 -49.83 -17.42 31.61
N ALA A 15 -49.05 -16.45 32.10
CA ALA A 15 -47.87 -16.66 32.95
C ALA A 15 -48.19 -16.61 34.47
N VAL A 16 -47.49 -17.39 35.32
CA VAL A 16 -47.61 -17.31 36.80
C VAL A 16 -46.34 -17.80 37.54
N PHE A 17 -46.14 -17.26 38.76
CA PHE A 17 -45.34 -17.75 39.91
C PHE A 17 -43.84 -17.42 40.10
N LEU A 18 -43.67 -16.21 40.62
CA LEU A 18 -42.72 -15.73 41.64
C LEU A 18 -42.18 -16.74 42.71
N THR A 19 -40.86 -16.67 42.93
CA THR A 19 -40.10 -16.55 44.22
C THR A 19 -39.96 -17.65 45.29
N ALA A 20 -38.69 -17.81 45.72
CA ALA A 20 -38.16 -17.91 47.11
C ALA A 20 -37.91 -19.28 47.80
N ILE A 21 -36.63 -19.50 48.18
CA ILE A 21 -36.07 -19.85 49.52
C ILE A 21 -34.52 -19.87 49.35
N PHE A 22 -33.66 -19.03 49.96
CA PHE A 22 -33.28 -18.72 51.37
C PHE A 22 -32.13 -19.56 51.99
N MET A 23 -30.91 -18.99 51.89
CA MET A 23 -29.79 -18.93 52.86
C MET A 23 -29.18 -20.18 53.55
N TRP A 24 -27.88 -20.37 53.30
CA TRP A 24 -26.77 -20.58 54.27
C TRP A 24 -25.56 -19.83 53.68
N GLN A 25 -24.90 -18.85 54.32
CA GLN A 25 -24.01 -18.89 55.49
C GLN A 25 -22.84 -19.88 55.36
N SER A 26 -21.56 -19.52 55.61
CA SER A 26 -20.90 -18.21 55.81
C SER A 26 -19.37 -18.42 55.79
N ASP A 27 -18.60 -17.52 55.16
CA ASP A 27 -17.12 -17.36 55.28
C ASP A 27 -16.28 -18.61 54.83
N VAL A 28 -14.95 -18.60 54.62
CA VAL A 28 -13.85 -17.68 54.96
C VAL A 28 -12.69 -17.80 53.92
N VAL A 29 -11.80 -16.79 53.85
CA VAL A 29 -10.44 -16.75 53.23
C VAL A 29 -10.36 -16.59 51.69
N ALA A 30 -9.46 -15.69 51.28
CA ALA A 30 -8.98 -15.50 49.91
C ALA A 30 -7.47 -15.79 49.81
N ALA A 31 -6.97 -16.21 48.65
CA ALA A 31 -5.56 -16.27 48.26
C ALA A 31 -5.41 -16.47 46.74
N SER A 32 -4.36 -15.90 46.14
CA SER A 32 -3.75 -16.16 44.80
C SER A 32 -4.69 -16.33 43.57
N ALA A 33 -4.64 -15.52 42.50
CA ALA A 33 -3.51 -15.03 41.68
C ALA A 33 -2.87 -16.09 40.76
N ASP A 34 -2.36 -15.61 39.63
CA ASP A 34 -1.52 -16.27 38.60
C ASP A 34 -2.12 -17.43 37.78
N VAL A 35 -2.75 -17.08 36.64
CA VAL A 35 -2.93 -17.96 35.47
C VAL A 35 -2.77 -17.12 34.19
N PRO A 36 -1.66 -17.19 33.44
CA PRO A 36 -1.67 -16.94 32.00
C PRO A 36 -2.33 -18.13 31.29
N LEU A 37 -2.94 -17.89 30.13
CA LEU A 37 -3.66 -18.93 29.38
C LEU A 37 -2.72 -20.07 28.97
N SER A 38 -3.15 -21.31 29.21
CA SER A 38 -2.46 -22.53 28.79
C SER A 38 -3.32 -23.27 27.78
N ASP A 39 -3.03 -23.12 26.50
CA ASP A 39 -3.84 -23.71 25.43
C ASP A 39 -3.68 -25.24 25.31
N PRO A 40 -4.71 -25.93 24.78
CA PRO A 40 -4.83 -27.38 24.91
C PRO A 40 -3.98 -28.13 23.88
N VAL A 41 -3.03 -28.95 24.36
CA VAL A 41 -2.32 -29.93 23.54
C VAL A 41 -3.30 -30.95 22.94
N LEU A 42 -3.57 -30.80 21.64
CA LEU A 42 -4.34 -31.75 20.83
C LEU A 42 -3.38 -32.69 20.07
N PRO A 43 -3.55 -34.03 20.18
CA PRO A 43 -2.65 -34.97 19.51
C PRO A 43 -3.00 -35.11 18.02
N LEU A 44 -2.12 -34.62 17.14
CA LEU A 44 -2.23 -34.86 15.70
C LEU A 44 -2.02 -36.35 15.38
N LEU A 45 -2.87 -36.86 14.47
CA LEU A 45 -2.81 -38.23 13.98
C LEU A 45 -1.90 -38.29 12.75
N GLN A 46 -0.86 -39.12 12.81
CA GLN A 46 -0.12 -39.50 11.61
C GLN A 46 -1.06 -40.21 10.62
N GLN A 47 -1.05 -39.79 9.36
CA GLN A 47 -1.56 -40.57 8.23
C GLN A 47 -0.45 -40.76 7.22
N ASP A 48 -0.18 -42.01 6.87
CA ASP A 48 0.81 -42.35 5.85
C ASP A 48 0.27 -41.97 4.45
N THR A 49 1.00 -41.15 3.69
CA THR A 49 0.70 -40.83 2.29
C THR A 49 1.42 -41.81 1.36
N GLU A 50 0.71 -42.84 0.89
CA GLU A 50 1.21 -43.70 -0.20
C GLU A 50 1.29 -42.92 -1.53
N THR A 51 2.39 -43.08 -2.26
CA THR A 51 2.68 -42.36 -3.51
C THR A 51 2.06 -43.02 -4.75
N GLY A 52 1.79 -42.22 -5.80
CA GLY A 52 1.35 -42.75 -7.09
C GLY A 52 1.28 -41.72 -8.23
N ASP A 53 2.30 -41.77 -9.12
CA ASP A 53 2.20 -41.98 -10.58
C ASP A 53 1.01 -41.38 -11.38
N GLU A 54 1.18 -40.74 -12.55
CA GLU A 54 2.38 -40.42 -13.37
C GLU A 54 2.20 -39.02 -14.03
N GLY A 55 3.30 -38.34 -14.39
CA GLY A 55 3.28 -37.14 -15.23
C GLY A 55 4.62 -36.94 -15.95
N GLU A 56 4.61 -36.75 -17.27
CA GLU A 56 5.82 -36.70 -18.10
C GLU A 56 6.61 -35.39 -17.89
N ALA A 57 7.81 -35.50 -17.30
CA ALA A 57 8.72 -34.37 -17.14
C ALA A 57 9.48 -34.05 -18.44
N VAL A 58 9.68 -32.76 -18.73
CA VAL A 58 10.56 -32.29 -19.81
C VAL A 58 11.97 -32.12 -19.25
N GLU A 59 12.97 -32.74 -19.88
CA GLU A 59 14.36 -32.70 -19.42
C GLU A 59 14.99 -31.31 -19.54
N GLY A 60 15.18 -30.65 -18.39
CA GLY A 60 16.19 -29.61 -18.20
C GLY A 60 17.17 -30.05 -17.11
N GLU A 61 18.48 -29.89 -17.32
CA GLU A 61 19.52 -30.31 -16.36
C GLU A 61 19.64 -29.35 -15.16
N GLY A 62 18.59 -29.25 -14.36
CA GLY A 62 18.64 -28.64 -13.03
C GLY A 62 19.37 -29.55 -12.06
N ILE A 63 20.36 -29.02 -11.34
CA ILE A 63 21.01 -29.75 -10.25
C ILE A 63 20.04 -29.76 -9.06
N VAL A 64 19.35 -30.89 -8.86
CA VAL A 64 18.51 -31.10 -7.68
C VAL A 64 19.41 -31.25 -6.46
N THR A 65 19.61 -30.16 -5.73
CA THR A 65 20.21 -30.15 -4.40
C THR A 65 19.25 -30.78 -3.41
N ILE A 66 19.42 -32.08 -3.17
CA ILE A 66 18.74 -32.77 -2.06
C ILE A 66 19.27 -32.16 -0.75
N PRO A 67 18.41 -31.60 0.13
CA PRO A 67 18.84 -31.07 1.41
C PRO A 67 19.53 -32.15 2.25
N ALA A 68 20.57 -31.77 3.00
CA ALA A 68 21.28 -32.70 3.86
C ALA A 68 20.43 -33.08 5.07
N ASP A 69 20.29 -34.38 5.36
CA ASP A 69 19.61 -34.83 6.58
C ASP A 69 20.55 -34.63 7.78
N HIS A 70 20.33 -33.55 8.53
CA HIS A 70 21.12 -33.18 9.71
C HIS A 70 21.17 -34.28 10.79
N ARG A 71 20.27 -35.27 10.76
CA ARG A 71 20.29 -36.44 11.64
C ARG A 71 21.42 -37.44 11.32
N GLU A 72 21.99 -37.41 10.11
CA GLU A 72 23.04 -38.37 9.70
C GLU A 72 24.47 -37.95 10.09
N PHE A 73 24.70 -36.72 10.55
CA PHE A 73 26.05 -36.18 10.85
C PHE A 73 26.51 -36.50 12.28
N GLU A 74 27.70 -37.11 12.43
CA GLU A 74 28.26 -37.45 13.75
C GLU A 74 28.48 -36.20 14.63
N GLU A 75 28.75 -35.05 14.01
CA GLU A 75 28.91 -33.73 14.63
C GLU A 75 27.65 -33.22 15.35
N LEU A 76 26.46 -33.71 14.98
CA LEU A 76 25.18 -33.37 15.60
C LEU A 76 24.64 -34.50 16.51
N GLN A 77 25.34 -35.64 16.60
CA GLN A 77 25.00 -36.78 17.46
C GLN A 77 25.68 -36.69 18.84
N GLN A 78 25.61 -35.51 19.46
CA GLN A 78 26.18 -35.21 20.78
C GLN A 78 25.23 -34.37 21.65
N GLU A 79 25.47 -34.38 22.97
CA GLU A 79 24.81 -33.45 23.91
C GLU A 79 25.51 -32.08 23.83
N PHE A 80 24.74 -30.99 23.75
CA PHE A 80 25.23 -29.62 23.74
C PHE A 80 24.91 -28.93 25.09
N GLU A 81 25.90 -28.30 25.73
CA GLU A 81 25.69 -27.60 27.02
C GLU A 81 25.13 -26.19 26.80
N THR A 82 25.49 -25.54 25.68
CA THR A 82 25.09 -24.17 25.32
C THR A 82 24.75 -24.01 23.83
N GLY A 83 24.05 -22.93 23.49
CA GLY A 83 23.75 -22.54 22.10
C GLY A 83 25.01 -22.35 21.24
N PRO A 84 26.02 -21.59 21.70
CA PRO A 84 27.31 -21.50 21.04
C PRO A 84 28.03 -22.84 20.80
N ASP A 85 27.72 -23.91 21.55
CA ASP A 85 28.26 -25.24 21.25
C ASP A 85 27.66 -25.81 19.97
N VAL A 86 26.37 -25.58 19.74
CA VAL A 86 25.67 -25.94 18.51
C VAL A 86 26.22 -25.15 17.34
N THR A 87 26.37 -23.83 17.48
CA THR A 87 26.94 -22.96 16.45
C THR A 87 28.34 -23.42 16.02
N ARG A 88 29.21 -23.81 16.98
CA ARG A 88 30.54 -24.36 16.66
C ARG A 88 30.50 -25.74 15.98
N ALA A 89 29.40 -26.49 16.10
CA ALA A 89 29.18 -27.69 15.28
C ALA A 89 28.69 -27.31 13.87
N CYS A 90 27.74 -26.39 13.73
CA CYS A 90 27.28 -25.88 12.43
C CYS A 90 28.44 -25.32 11.58
N LEU A 91 29.30 -24.50 12.18
CA LEU A 91 30.47 -23.89 11.53
C LEU A 91 31.58 -24.88 11.13
N SER A 92 31.48 -26.17 11.51
CA SER A 92 32.36 -27.20 10.95
C SER A 92 32.06 -27.54 9.48
N CYS A 93 30.84 -27.22 9.03
CA CYS A 93 30.36 -27.42 7.65
C CYS A 93 29.98 -26.09 6.98
N HIS A 94 29.25 -25.21 7.68
CA HIS A 94 28.72 -23.94 7.16
C HIS A 94 29.70 -22.78 7.41
N VAL A 95 30.93 -22.92 6.92
CA VAL A 95 32.09 -22.08 7.31
C VAL A 95 31.92 -20.58 7.05
N ASP A 96 31.11 -20.18 6.07
CA ASP A 96 30.91 -18.78 5.69
C ASP A 96 29.62 -18.18 6.32
N ALA A 97 28.69 -19.00 6.81
CA ALA A 97 27.32 -18.59 7.17
C ALA A 97 27.24 -17.64 8.39
N ALA A 98 28.13 -17.78 9.37
CA ALA A 98 28.23 -16.78 10.43
C ALA A 98 28.73 -15.44 9.88
N GLN A 99 29.77 -15.43 9.05
CA GLN A 99 30.32 -14.19 8.48
C GLN A 99 29.28 -13.47 7.61
N GLU A 100 28.51 -14.21 6.83
CA GLU A 100 27.34 -13.73 6.08
C GLU A 100 26.34 -13.01 7.01
N ILE A 101 25.76 -13.71 7.99
CA ILE A 101 24.86 -13.12 9.01
C ILE A 101 25.48 -11.90 9.70
N MET A 102 26.78 -11.96 10.03
CA MET A 102 27.49 -10.91 10.76
C MET A 102 27.68 -9.60 9.98
N THR A 103 27.48 -9.61 8.65
CA THR A 103 27.41 -8.37 7.85
C THR A 103 26.03 -7.69 7.87
N THR A 104 24.99 -8.37 8.34
CA THR A 104 23.60 -7.90 8.22
C THR A 104 23.16 -7.02 9.40
N SER A 105 22.10 -6.25 9.17
CA SER A 105 21.35 -5.52 10.21
C SER A 105 20.69 -6.45 11.25
N HIS A 106 20.53 -7.74 10.97
CA HIS A 106 20.03 -8.73 11.94
C HIS A 106 21.07 -9.06 13.03
N TRP A 107 22.37 -9.00 12.71
CA TRP A 107 23.46 -9.19 13.67
C TRP A 107 23.93 -7.88 14.29
N THR A 108 24.25 -6.88 13.46
CA THR A 108 24.79 -5.60 13.93
C THR A 108 23.74 -4.78 14.68
N TRP A 109 22.46 -4.91 14.31
CA TRP A 109 21.40 -3.96 14.68
C TRP A 109 21.69 -2.51 14.27
N GLU A 110 22.58 -2.31 13.29
CA GLU A 110 22.89 -1.02 12.68
C GLU A 110 22.34 -0.93 11.25
N TYR A 111 22.20 0.29 10.74
CA TYR A 111 21.87 0.57 9.34
C TYR A 111 22.38 1.97 8.97
N GLU A 112 23.36 2.08 8.07
CA GLU A 112 23.76 3.37 7.49
C GLU A 112 22.77 3.73 6.39
N ASN A 113 21.95 4.77 6.60
CA ASN A 113 21.07 5.30 5.56
C ASN A 113 21.93 6.03 4.50
N PRO A 114 21.90 5.62 3.22
CA PRO A 114 22.80 6.15 2.20
C PRO A 114 22.45 7.57 1.72
N ASP A 115 21.22 8.01 1.94
CA ASP A 115 20.66 9.27 1.43
C ASP A 115 20.78 10.39 2.47
N THR A 116 20.39 10.12 3.72
CA THR A 116 20.55 11.06 4.85
C THR A 116 21.94 11.02 5.47
N GLY A 117 22.66 9.89 5.35
CA GLY A 117 23.90 9.63 6.08
C GLY A 117 23.71 9.36 7.57
N GLN A 118 22.48 9.13 8.04
CA GLN A 118 22.21 8.78 9.44
C GLN A 118 22.64 7.33 9.74
N ILE A 119 23.28 7.14 10.90
CA ILE A 119 23.53 5.80 11.45
C ILE A 119 22.31 5.41 12.29
N LEU A 120 21.48 4.53 11.72
CA LEU A 120 20.22 4.05 12.26
C LEU A 120 20.38 2.58 12.71
N GLY A 121 19.29 1.82 12.67
CA GLY A 121 19.22 0.47 13.22
C GLY A 121 18.79 0.47 14.70
N LYS A 122 18.41 -0.72 15.20
CA LYS A 122 17.86 -0.91 16.57
C LYS A 122 18.88 -0.59 17.68
N GLN A 123 20.17 -0.52 17.37
CA GLN A 123 21.19 -0.05 18.31
C GLN A 123 21.13 1.47 18.50
N ASN A 124 20.92 2.23 17.42
CA ASN A 124 21.10 3.68 17.40
C ASN A 124 19.80 4.50 17.49
N VAL A 125 18.64 3.94 17.12
CA VAL A 125 17.36 4.69 17.13
C VAL A 125 16.58 4.57 18.44
N ILE A 126 16.05 5.70 18.91
CA ILE A 126 15.05 5.75 19.99
C ILE A 126 13.65 5.44 19.42
N ASN A 127 12.77 4.95 20.29
CA ASN A 127 11.35 4.70 20.00
C ASN A 127 10.48 5.01 21.22
N ASN A 128 9.21 5.35 21.04
CA ASN A 128 8.27 5.63 22.14
C ASN A 128 7.65 4.37 22.80
N PHE A 129 8.16 3.16 22.52
CA PHE A 129 7.77 1.93 23.22
C PHE A 129 8.67 1.68 24.44
N CYS A 130 9.87 1.13 24.22
CA CYS A 130 10.83 0.77 25.27
C CYS A 130 12.02 1.74 25.34
N VAL A 131 11.92 2.89 24.66
CA VAL A 131 12.96 3.92 24.54
C VAL A 131 14.18 3.47 23.73
N ALA A 132 15.12 2.71 24.30
CA ALA A 132 16.38 2.35 23.65
C ALA A 132 16.89 0.96 24.06
N ILE A 133 17.93 0.44 23.37
CA ILE A 133 18.58 -0.82 23.76
C ILE A 133 19.60 -0.61 24.90
N ASP A 134 20.36 0.48 24.88
CA ASP A 134 21.49 0.70 25.77
C ASP A 134 21.09 0.63 27.25
N SER A 135 21.94 -0.02 28.05
CA SER A 135 21.72 -0.44 29.45
C SER A 135 20.59 -1.44 29.69
N ASN A 136 19.81 -1.78 28.65
CA ASN A 136 18.64 -2.66 28.70
C ASN A 136 18.84 -3.96 27.88
N GLU A 137 20.05 -4.20 27.37
CA GLU A 137 20.38 -5.22 26.38
C GLU A 137 19.90 -6.63 26.76
N PRO A 138 20.10 -7.17 28.00
CA PRO A 138 19.73 -8.56 28.32
C PRO A 138 18.23 -8.87 28.21
N ARG A 139 17.38 -7.83 28.18
CA ARG A 139 15.95 -7.91 27.87
C ARG A 139 15.71 -7.83 26.37
N CYS A 140 16.31 -6.84 25.71
CA CYS A 140 16.08 -6.53 24.30
C CYS A 140 16.66 -7.58 23.34
N THR A 141 17.84 -8.14 23.65
CA THR A 141 18.59 -9.12 22.84
C THR A 141 18.02 -10.54 22.92
N SER A 142 16.94 -10.74 23.69
CA SER A 142 16.07 -11.92 23.51
C SER A 142 15.45 -12.03 22.10
N CYS A 143 15.45 -10.93 21.33
CA CYS A 143 15.09 -10.90 19.90
C CYS A 143 16.30 -10.62 18.97
N HIS A 144 17.55 -10.80 19.42
CA HIS A 144 18.77 -10.67 18.58
C HIS A 144 19.06 -11.99 17.88
N THR A 145 19.85 -12.00 16.80
CA THR A 145 20.27 -13.23 16.10
C THR A 145 21.51 -13.89 16.72
N GLY A 146 21.83 -13.55 17.97
CA GLY A 146 22.99 -14.08 18.68
C GLY A 146 22.78 -14.41 20.14
N TYR A 147 23.90 -14.73 20.79
CA TYR A 147 24.03 -15.22 22.15
C TYR A 147 24.99 -14.36 22.97
N GLY A 148 24.55 -13.89 24.14
CA GLY A 148 25.43 -13.27 25.14
C GLY A 148 25.60 -11.76 25.04
N TRP A 149 24.82 -11.05 24.21
CA TRP A 149 24.82 -9.58 24.18
C TRP A 149 24.11 -9.03 25.44
N THR A 150 24.90 -8.88 26.51
CA THR A 150 24.48 -8.36 27.82
C THR A 150 24.70 -6.87 28.01
N ASP A 151 25.65 -6.29 27.27
CA ASP A 151 26.15 -4.93 27.44
C ASP A 151 27.04 -4.54 26.24
N ASN A 152 27.55 -3.30 26.25
CA ASN A 152 28.41 -2.71 25.23
C ASN A 152 29.82 -3.31 25.11
N THR A 153 30.14 -4.38 25.86
CA THR A 153 31.37 -5.17 25.69
C THR A 153 31.18 -6.45 24.85
N PHE A 154 30.00 -6.65 24.25
CA PHE A 154 29.71 -7.78 23.38
C PHE A 154 30.65 -7.88 22.17
N ASP A 155 31.14 -9.09 21.89
CA ASP A 155 32.07 -9.35 20.79
C ASP A 155 31.31 -9.70 19.51
N PHE A 156 30.98 -8.67 18.73
CA PHE A 156 30.39 -8.79 17.40
C PHE A 156 31.29 -9.51 16.37
N THR A 157 32.52 -9.92 16.73
CA THR A 157 33.43 -10.71 15.88
C THR A 157 33.51 -12.20 16.25
N ALA A 158 32.81 -12.62 17.32
CA ALA A 158 32.77 -14.02 17.74
C ALA A 158 31.71 -14.82 16.95
N GLU A 159 32.14 -15.51 15.89
CA GLU A 159 31.29 -16.35 15.03
C GLU A 159 30.49 -17.40 15.83
N GLU A 160 31.03 -17.93 16.94
CA GLU A 160 30.31 -18.88 17.79
C GLU A 160 29.09 -18.30 18.53
N ASN A 161 28.96 -16.97 18.59
CA ASN A 161 27.82 -16.31 19.23
C ASN A 161 26.64 -16.08 18.27
N VAL A 162 26.74 -16.44 16.98
CA VAL A 162 25.59 -16.46 16.06
C VAL A 162 24.61 -17.56 16.47
N ASP A 163 23.31 -17.26 16.52
CA ASP A 163 22.25 -18.23 16.81
C ASP A 163 21.60 -18.70 15.49
N CYS A 164 22.10 -19.81 14.95
CA CYS A 164 21.51 -20.44 13.77
C CYS A 164 20.10 -21.01 14.03
N LEU A 165 19.76 -21.33 15.30
CA LEU A 165 18.53 -22.06 15.63
C LEU A 165 17.30 -21.15 15.65
N VAL A 166 17.45 -19.85 15.92
CA VAL A 166 16.30 -18.91 15.96
C VAL A 166 15.59 -18.79 14.62
N CYS A 167 16.31 -18.96 13.51
CA CYS A 167 15.76 -18.91 12.14
C CYS A 167 15.38 -20.30 11.60
N HIS A 168 16.13 -21.35 11.96
CA HIS A 168 16.08 -22.66 11.30
C HIS A 168 15.43 -23.80 12.11
N ASP A 169 14.93 -23.58 13.33
CA ASP A 169 14.20 -24.63 14.08
C ASP A 169 12.87 -25.00 13.40
N THR A 170 12.76 -26.22 12.86
CA THR A 170 11.49 -26.76 12.35
C THR A 170 10.76 -27.65 13.36
N THR A 171 11.22 -27.70 14.62
CA THR A 171 10.56 -28.46 15.70
C THR A 171 9.52 -27.64 16.46
N GLY A 172 9.61 -26.30 16.41
CA GLY A 172 8.77 -25.39 17.19
C GLY A 172 9.04 -25.45 18.70
N THR A 173 10.20 -26.00 19.11
CA THR A 173 10.58 -26.17 20.53
C THR A 173 11.69 -25.24 20.97
N TYR A 174 12.45 -24.65 20.03
CA TYR A 174 13.48 -23.68 20.35
C TYR A 174 12.88 -22.34 20.78
N LYS A 175 13.39 -21.77 21.89
CA LYS A 175 12.98 -20.44 22.36
C LYS A 175 14.05 -19.76 23.20
N LYS A 176 14.51 -18.59 22.76
CA LYS A 176 15.32 -17.66 23.55
C LYS A 176 14.55 -17.24 24.81
N TYR A 177 15.21 -17.19 25.97
CA TYR A 177 14.55 -16.81 27.23
C TYR A 177 14.48 -15.28 27.38
N PRO A 178 13.33 -14.66 27.71
CA PRO A 178 13.12 -13.20 27.62
C PRO A 178 13.98 -12.28 28.51
N THR A 179 14.93 -12.81 29.28
CA THR A 179 15.86 -12.02 30.12
C THR A 179 17.26 -12.65 30.18
N ALA A 180 17.63 -13.48 29.19
CA ALA A 180 18.88 -14.23 29.17
C ALA A 180 19.84 -13.79 28.05
N ALA A 181 19.76 -12.54 27.60
CA ALA A 181 20.69 -11.96 26.61
C ALA A 181 20.86 -12.83 25.35
N GLY A 182 19.73 -13.20 24.72
CA GLY A 182 19.71 -14.08 23.55
C GLY A 182 19.82 -15.58 23.84
N HIS A 183 20.28 -16.03 25.01
CA HIS A 183 20.32 -17.46 25.31
C HIS A 183 18.90 -18.05 25.53
N PRO A 184 18.63 -19.30 25.12
CA PRO A 184 17.55 -20.11 25.70
C PRO A 184 17.86 -20.46 27.16
N LEU A 185 16.97 -21.19 27.83
CA LEU A 185 17.31 -21.85 29.08
C LEU A 185 18.25 -23.03 28.80
N TYR A 186 19.23 -23.27 29.67
CA TYR A 186 20.07 -24.49 29.65
C TYR A 186 19.79 -25.43 30.84
N GLU A 187 19.08 -24.94 31.86
CA GLU A 187 18.68 -25.69 33.07
C GLU A 187 17.20 -25.39 33.38
N PRO A 188 16.43 -26.34 33.96
CA PRO A 188 15.04 -26.10 34.31
C PRO A 188 14.88 -25.05 35.41
N ILE A 189 13.93 -24.13 35.25
CA ILE A 189 13.62 -23.09 36.24
C ILE A 189 12.17 -23.18 36.72
N GLU A 190 11.91 -22.78 37.98
CA GLU A 190 10.56 -22.69 38.52
C GLU A 190 10.11 -21.22 38.57
N VAL A 191 9.04 -20.88 37.84
CA VAL A 191 8.44 -19.55 37.79
C VAL A 191 6.98 -19.69 38.22
N ASN A 192 6.60 -19.01 39.31
CA ASN A 192 5.25 -19.05 39.91
C ASN A 192 4.70 -20.48 40.13
N GLY A 193 5.57 -21.45 40.42
CA GLY A 193 5.21 -22.87 40.62
C GLY A 193 5.10 -23.71 39.35
N VAL A 194 5.33 -23.11 38.17
CA VAL A 194 5.45 -23.81 36.88
C VAL A 194 6.93 -24.06 36.60
N VAL A 195 7.30 -25.30 36.28
CA VAL A 195 8.68 -25.63 35.87
C VAL A 195 8.80 -25.50 34.35
N ILE A 196 9.60 -24.53 33.91
CA ILE A 196 9.96 -24.32 32.50
C ILE A 196 11.21 -25.16 32.22
N GLN A 197 11.18 -25.98 31.17
CA GLN A 197 12.31 -26.81 30.74
C GLN A 197 13.19 -26.07 29.72
N PRO A 198 14.49 -26.39 29.62
CA PRO A 198 15.30 -26.02 28.46
C PRO A 198 14.82 -26.76 27.20
N PRO A 199 15.04 -26.22 25.99
CA PRO A 199 14.89 -26.97 24.74
C PRO A 199 15.96 -28.06 24.65
N ASP A 200 15.64 -29.16 23.96
CA ASP A 200 16.62 -30.19 23.61
C ASP A 200 17.42 -29.69 22.40
N LEU A 201 18.57 -29.06 22.66
CA LEU A 201 19.43 -28.46 21.64
C LEU A 201 19.93 -29.48 20.61
N ALA A 202 20.12 -30.74 20.99
CA ALA A 202 20.54 -31.78 20.06
C ALA A 202 19.38 -32.18 19.14
N TYR A 203 18.17 -32.35 19.68
CA TYR A 203 16.97 -32.60 18.88
C TYR A 203 16.65 -31.45 17.93
N VAL A 204 16.76 -30.19 18.37
CA VAL A 204 16.60 -29.00 17.51
C VAL A 204 17.66 -28.99 16.41
N ALA A 205 18.95 -29.09 16.74
CA ALA A 205 20.04 -29.05 15.76
C ALA A 205 19.96 -30.17 14.71
N GLN A 206 19.48 -31.35 15.10
CA GLN A 206 19.24 -32.48 14.21
C GLN A 206 18.03 -32.31 13.28
N ASN A 207 17.11 -31.38 13.59
CA ASN A 207 15.90 -31.12 12.80
C ASN A 207 15.81 -29.62 12.45
N ILE A 208 16.93 -29.05 12.00
CA ILE A 208 16.93 -27.74 11.33
C ILE A 208 16.53 -27.87 9.85
N GLY A 209 15.99 -26.79 9.29
CA GLY A 209 15.57 -26.69 7.89
C GLY A 209 15.32 -25.25 7.48
N ASP A 210 14.45 -25.05 6.50
CA ASP A 210 14.15 -23.73 5.94
C ASP A 210 13.38 -22.83 6.94
N THR A 211 13.46 -21.51 6.74
CA THR A 211 12.80 -20.51 7.58
C THR A 211 11.28 -20.57 7.46
N SER A 212 10.57 -20.18 8.52
CA SER A 212 9.10 -20.19 8.56
C SER A 212 8.54 -18.93 9.21
N ARG A 213 7.24 -18.67 9.02
CA ARG A 213 6.53 -17.58 9.73
C ARG A 213 6.66 -17.70 11.25
N GLN A 214 6.78 -18.93 11.79
CA GLN A 214 7.03 -19.15 13.23
C GLN A 214 8.42 -18.69 13.68
N THR A 215 9.48 -18.95 12.90
CA THR A 215 10.86 -18.61 13.28
C THR A 215 11.15 -17.12 13.12
N CYS A 216 10.67 -16.50 12.04
CA CYS A 216 10.68 -15.04 11.91
C CYS A 216 9.80 -14.36 12.99
N GLY A 217 8.60 -14.90 13.19
CA GLY A 217 7.60 -14.43 14.14
C GLY A 217 8.06 -14.44 15.60
N ALA A 218 8.92 -15.39 15.98
CA ALA A 218 9.54 -15.46 17.31
C ALA A 218 10.22 -14.15 17.75
N CYS A 219 10.64 -13.31 16.79
CA CYS A 219 11.14 -11.96 17.05
C CYS A 219 10.18 -10.85 16.55
N HIS A 220 9.53 -11.03 15.39
CA HIS A 220 8.79 -9.96 14.71
C HIS A 220 7.40 -9.69 15.32
N PHE A 221 6.68 -10.74 15.71
CA PHE A 221 5.33 -10.66 16.28
C PHE A 221 5.33 -10.06 17.71
N TYR A 222 6.40 -10.31 18.47
CA TYR A 222 6.51 -9.93 19.89
C TYR A 222 7.23 -8.58 20.13
N GLY A 223 7.36 -7.77 19.07
CA GLY A 223 7.98 -6.44 19.13
C GLY A 223 7.29 -5.51 20.13
N GLY A 224 8.05 -4.66 20.84
CA GLY A 224 7.51 -3.81 21.91
C GLY A 224 7.25 -4.55 23.23
N GLY A 225 7.45 -5.87 23.27
CA GLY A 225 7.54 -6.67 24.50
C GLY A 225 6.29 -7.48 24.86
N ALA A 226 5.33 -7.58 23.96
CA ALA A 226 4.24 -8.57 23.93
C ALA A 226 3.76 -8.75 22.47
N ASP A 227 2.86 -9.69 22.23
CA ASP A 227 2.31 -10.02 20.90
C ASP A 227 1.56 -8.82 20.28
N GLY A 228 1.64 -8.65 18.96
CA GLY A 228 0.97 -7.60 18.17
C GLY A 228 1.31 -6.14 18.51
N VAL A 229 1.98 -5.86 19.64
CA VAL A 229 2.11 -4.51 20.24
C VAL A 229 2.73 -3.47 19.31
N LYS A 230 3.75 -3.85 18.52
CA LYS A 230 4.60 -2.90 17.80
C LYS A 230 4.06 -2.50 16.43
N HIS A 231 4.17 -3.37 15.42
CA HIS A 231 3.81 -3.01 14.04
C HIS A 231 2.29 -2.97 13.84
N GLY A 232 1.57 -3.93 14.43
CA GLY A 232 0.11 -4.05 14.29
C GLY A 232 -0.32 -4.89 13.08
N ASP A 233 0.43 -4.87 11.98
CA ASP A 233 0.28 -5.81 10.86
C ASP A 233 1.02 -7.15 11.07
N MET A 234 1.71 -7.32 12.20
CA MET A 234 2.52 -8.52 12.50
C MET A 234 2.33 -8.98 13.95
N ASP A 235 1.70 -10.15 14.12
CA ASP A 235 1.41 -10.83 15.38
C ASP A 235 1.34 -12.36 15.18
N SER A 236 1.17 -13.14 16.26
CA SER A 236 1.19 -14.61 16.19
C SER A 236 0.08 -15.30 15.40
N SER A 237 -1.02 -14.62 15.08
CA SER A 237 -2.06 -15.11 14.17
C SER A 237 -1.48 -15.52 12.81
N LEU A 238 -0.54 -14.71 12.29
CA LEU A 238 0.20 -14.95 11.04
C LEU A 238 1.13 -16.17 11.06
N THR A 239 1.22 -16.91 12.17
CA THR A 239 1.83 -18.25 12.14
C THR A 239 1.03 -19.18 11.22
N ASN A 240 -0.31 -19.17 11.35
CA ASN A 240 -1.23 -19.99 10.57
C ASN A 240 -2.51 -19.18 10.25
N PRO A 241 -2.42 -18.13 9.42
CA PRO A 241 -3.57 -17.30 9.09
C PRO A 241 -4.51 -18.03 8.10
N ASP A 242 -5.74 -17.53 8.00
CA ASP A 242 -6.66 -17.85 6.91
C ASP A 242 -6.64 -16.75 5.83
N TYR A 243 -7.34 -17.02 4.73
CA TYR A 243 -7.44 -16.15 3.55
C TYR A 243 -7.98 -14.74 3.84
N GLU A 244 -8.86 -14.59 4.83
CA GLU A 244 -9.44 -13.28 5.18
C GLU A 244 -8.41 -12.41 5.91
N LEU A 245 -7.54 -13.04 6.73
CA LEU A 245 -6.49 -12.37 7.49
C LEU A 245 -5.27 -11.99 6.63
N ASP A 246 -4.73 -12.90 5.82
CA ASP A 246 -3.70 -12.56 4.83
C ASP A 246 -3.71 -13.52 3.63
N VAL A 247 -4.06 -13.01 2.45
CA VAL A 247 -4.21 -13.81 1.21
C VAL A 247 -2.92 -14.47 0.70
N HIS A 248 -1.74 -14.00 1.12
CA HIS A 248 -0.45 -14.57 0.72
C HIS A 248 0.01 -15.65 1.69
N MET A 249 -0.20 -15.43 3.00
CA MET A 249 0.25 -16.32 4.06
C MET A 249 -0.76 -17.41 4.44
N ASP A 250 -2.00 -17.33 3.96
CA ASP A 250 -3.09 -18.33 4.13
C ASP A 250 -2.62 -19.78 4.00
N VAL A 251 -2.83 -20.58 5.05
CA VAL A 251 -2.35 -21.97 5.13
C VAL A 251 -3.02 -22.93 4.14
N ASP A 252 -4.26 -22.66 3.71
CA ASP A 252 -4.99 -23.46 2.73
C ASP A 252 -4.81 -22.93 1.28
N GLY A 253 -4.17 -21.76 1.12
CA GLY A 253 -3.97 -21.03 -0.13
C GLY A 253 -2.52 -21.00 -0.62
N LEU A 254 -1.93 -19.81 -0.72
CA LEU A 254 -0.54 -19.62 -1.16
C LEU A 254 0.49 -20.02 -0.08
N ASN A 255 0.13 -19.90 1.20
CA ASN A 255 0.92 -20.32 2.37
C ASN A 255 2.37 -19.80 2.38
N PHE A 256 2.61 -18.59 1.87
CA PHE A 256 3.95 -18.01 1.74
C PHE A 256 4.70 -17.98 3.08
N THR A 257 5.97 -18.40 3.05
CA THR A 257 6.93 -18.06 4.11
C THR A 257 7.29 -16.57 4.00
N CYS A 258 7.80 -15.95 5.07
CA CYS A 258 8.28 -14.56 4.99
C CYS A 258 9.32 -14.38 3.87
N THR A 259 10.12 -15.42 3.62
CA THR A 259 11.21 -15.47 2.63
C THR A 259 10.78 -15.61 1.17
N GLU A 260 9.50 -15.83 0.86
CA GLU A 260 9.01 -15.74 -0.53
C GLU A 260 9.06 -14.29 -1.03
N CYS A 261 8.71 -13.32 -0.16
CA CYS A 261 8.79 -11.89 -0.46
C CYS A 261 10.11 -11.29 0.04
N HIS A 262 10.47 -11.54 1.32
CA HIS A 262 11.75 -11.16 1.91
C HIS A 262 12.86 -12.14 1.49
N THR A 263 13.10 -12.22 0.18
CA THR A 263 14.13 -13.05 -0.43
C THR A 263 15.51 -12.79 0.17
N SER A 264 16.40 -13.78 0.12
CA SER A 264 17.75 -13.64 0.66
C SER A 264 18.82 -14.32 -0.19
N ASP A 265 20.00 -13.70 -0.25
CA ASP A 265 21.24 -14.25 -0.80
C ASP A 265 22.37 -13.94 0.19
N GLY A 266 23.27 -14.89 0.44
CA GLY A 266 24.30 -14.77 1.48
C GLY A 266 23.75 -14.33 2.85
N HIS A 267 22.61 -14.88 3.27
CA HIS A 267 21.82 -14.49 4.45
C HIS A 267 21.37 -13.00 4.53
N VAL A 268 21.58 -12.20 3.49
CA VAL A 268 21.08 -10.81 3.41
C VAL A 268 19.59 -10.85 3.05
N VAL A 269 18.73 -10.74 4.07
CA VAL A 269 17.27 -10.65 3.91
C VAL A 269 16.87 -9.29 3.35
N SER A 270 16.02 -9.27 2.31
CA SER A 270 15.55 -8.05 1.66
C SER A 270 14.47 -7.28 2.45
N GLY A 271 14.28 -6.01 2.09
CA GLY A 271 13.34 -5.10 2.75
C GLY A 271 13.93 -4.40 3.99
N SER A 272 13.50 -3.15 4.22
CA SER A 272 13.91 -2.34 5.38
C SER A 272 12.79 -1.36 5.75
N ARG A 273 12.84 -0.83 6.98
CA ARG A 273 11.96 0.25 7.49
C ARG A 273 12.68 1.59 7.68
N TYR A 274 13.95 1.63 7.29
CA TYR A 274 14.84 2.80 7.41
C TYR A 274 15.08 3.49 6.06
N SER A 275 14.78 2.77 4.98
CA SER A 275 14.62 3.21 3.60
C SER A 275 13.70 2.16 2.95
N MET A 276 12.68 2.60 2.21
CA MET A 276 11.71 1.74 1.51
C MET A 276 11.61 2.17 0.06
N ASN A 277 11.28 1.23 -0.83
CA ASN A 277 10.88 1.56 -2.19
C ASN A 277 9.40 2.01 -2.17
N SER A 278 9.13 3.31 -2.29
CA SER A 278 7.76 3.86 -2.26
C SER A 278 6.95 3.62 -3.53
N THR A 279 7.62 3.19 -4.61
CA THR A 279 7.02 2.93 -5.93
C THR A 279 6.70 1.45 -6.16
N ASP A 280 6.69 0.64 -5.10
CA ASP A 280 6.35 -0.79 -5.05
C ASP A 280 7.06 -1.76 -6.02
N GLU A 281 8.04 -1.29 -6.82
CA GLU A 281 8.85 -2.09 -7.75
C GLU A 281 9.52 -3.31 -7.09
N GLU A 282 9.87 -3.19 -5.80
CA GLU A 282 10.51 -4.23 -4.97
C GLU A 282 9.56 -4.88 -3.94
N THR A 283 8.26 -4.58 -4.00
CA THR A 283 7.22 -5.14 -3.12
C THR A 283 6.14 -5.83 -3.96
N CYS A 284 4.99 -5.19 -4.18
CA CYS A 284 3.84 -5.77 -4.89
C CYS A 284 4.12 -5.97 -6.39
N GLU A 285 4.80 -5.02 -7.03
CA GLU A 285 5.06 -5.04 -8.48
C GLU A 285 6.14 -6.08 -8.89
N SER A 286 6.76 -6.76 -7.91
CA SER A 286 7.64 -7.91 -8.14
C SER A 286 6.89 -9.18 -8.57
N CYS A 287 5.62 -9.32 -8.16
CA CYS A 287 4.74 -10.47 -8.45
C CYS A 287 3.49 -10.08 -9.25
N HIS A 288 3.01 -8.85 -9.09
CA HIS A 288 1.86 -8.30 -9.80
C HIS A 288 2.33 -7.37 -10.93
N THR A 289 1.56 -7.26 -12.01
CA THR A 289 1.79 -6.22 -13.01
C THR A 289 1.41 -4.86 -12.43
N ALA A 290 2.09 -3.78 -12.86
CA ALA A 290 1.71 -2.40 -12.52
C ALA A 290 0.25 -2.07 -12.88
N GLU A 291 -0.33 -2.70 -13.90
CA GLU A 291 -1.74 -2.57 -14.28
C GLU A 291 -2.54 -3.85 -13.94
N PRO A 292 -2.79 -4.20 -12.65
CA PRO A 292 -3.39 -5.48 -12.29
C PRO A 292 -4.93 -5.49 -12.39
N HIS A 293 -5.57 -4.32 -12.50
CA HIS A 293 -7.02 -4.18 -12.45
C HIS A 293 -7.65 -4.19 -13.86
N GLN A 294 -8.87 -4.72 -13.95
CA GLN A 294 -9.70 -4.64 -15.17
C GLN A 294 -10.33 -3.25 -15.41
N TYR A 295 -10.17 -2.32 -14.45
CA TYR A 295 -10.65 -0.95 -14.56
C TYR A 295 -9.43 -0.02 -14.61
N ASP A 296 -9.16 0.55 -15.77
CA ASP A 296 -7.99 1.42 -16.01
C ASP A 296 -7.89 2.59 -15.02
N MET A 297 -9.02 3.08 -14.50
CA MET A 297 -9.04 4.07 -13.41
C MET A 297 -8.32 3.59 -12.15
N LEU A 298 -8.46 2.32 -11.74
CA LEU A 298 -7.74 1.79 -10.58
C LEU A 298 -6.24 1.65 -10.86
N ASN A 299 -5.86 1.34 -12.11
CA ASN A 299 -4.47 1.36 -12.54
C ASN A 299 -3.90 2.80 -12.48
N GLN A 300 -4.67 3.82 -12.88
CA GLN A 300 -4.28 5.24 -12.73
C GLN A 300 -4.15 5.71 -11.27
N HIS A 301 -4.73 5.00 -10.29
CA HIS A 301 -4.55 5.38 -8.88
C HIS A 301 -3.14 5.03 -8.38
N ILE A 302 -2.44 4.05 -8.95
CA ILE A 302 -1.10 3.64 -8.48
C ILE A 302 -0.06 4.76 -8.61
N ASP A 303 -0.26 5.70 -9.54
CA ASP A 303 0.59 6.90 -9.69
C ASP A 303 0.70 7.71 -8.38
N ARG A 304 -0.31 7.59 -7.49
CA ARG A 304 -0.43 8.39 -6.27
C ARG A 304 -0.88 7.62 -5.02
N ILE A 305 -1.30 6.37 -5.14
CA ILE A 305 -1.80 5.53 -4.04
C ILE A 305 -0.98 4.23 -4.02
N ALA A 306 -0.40 3.88 -2.88
CA ALA A 306 0.36 2.64 -2.73
C ALA A 306 -0.59 1.43 -2.67
N CYS A 307 -0.18 0.26 -3.16
CA CYS A 307 -1.05 -0.92 -3.22
C CYS A 307 -1.65 -1.29 -1.85
N GLN A 308 -0.85 -1.11 -0.79
CA GLN A 308 -1.19 -1.36 0.61
C GLN A 308 -2.36 -0.48 1.07
N THR A 309 -2.47 0.77 0.60
CA THR A 309 -3.55 1.71 0.98
C THR A 309 -4.92 1.14 0.64
N CYS A 310 -5.06 0.49 -0.52
CA CYS A 310 -6.32 -0.12 -0.93
C CYS A 310 -6.50 -1.55 -0.40
N HIS A 311 -5.41 -2.33 -0.32
CA HIS A 311 -5.49 -3.77 -0.02
C HIS A 311 -5.25 -4.16 1.45
N ILE A 312 -4.91 -3.21 2.32
CA ILE A 312 -4.86 -3.41 3.79
C ILE A 312 -5.80 -2.40 4.46
N PRO A 313 -7.13 -2.61 4.39
CA PRO A 313 -8.11 -1.63 4.88
C PRO A 313 -8.03 -1.45 6.40
N GLU A 314 -7.66 -2.48 7.14
CA GLU A 314 -7.53 -2.51 8.60
C GLU A 314 -6.37 -3.45 9.01
N TYR A 315 -5.67 -3.10 10.09
CA TYR A 315 -4.58 -3.87 10.70
C TYR A 315 -4.89 -4.22 12.16
N ALA A 316 -4.05 -5.03 12.82
CA ALA A 316 -4.38 -5.66 14.11
C ALA A 316 -5.69 -6.46 14.05
N ARG A 317 -5.88 -7.15 12.91
CA ARG A 317 -6.98 -8.08 12.64
C ARG A 317 -6.69 -9.45 13.26
N GLY A 318 -7.58 -10.43 13.07
CA GLY A 318 -7.34 -11.81 13.51
C GLY A 318 -7.45 -12.06 15.03
N GLY A 319 -7.93 -11.08 15.80
CA GLY A 319 -8.15 -11.21 17.25
C GLY A 319 -6.95 -10.88 18.14
N VAL A 320 -5.92 -10.20 17.60
CA VAL A 320 -4.71 -9.82 18.35
C VAL A 320 -4.51 -8.29 18.34
N PRO A 321 -5.07 -7.57 19.32
CA PRO A 321 -5.04 -6.13 19.35
C PRO A 321 -3.64 -5.57 19.58
N THR A 322 -3.34 -4.49 18.86
CA THR A 322 -2.08 -3.76 18.96
C THR A 322 -2.18 -2.64 19.99
N LYS A 323 -1.05 -2.20 20.54
CA LYS A 323 -1.02 -1.00 21.38
C LYS A 323 -0.98 0.23 20.48
N MET A 324 -1.79 1.25 20.77
CA MET A 324 -1.84 2.52 20.02
C MET A 324 -1.24 3.69 20.80
N TYR A 325 -1.28 3.65 22.13
CA TYR A 325 -0.75 4.70 23.00
C TYR A 325 0.07 4.15 24.18
N TRP A 326 1.14 4.85 24.58
CA TRP A 326 1.91 4.54 25.79
C TRP A 326 2.38 5.80 26.53
N ASP A 327 1.81 6.05 27.72
CA ASP A 327 2.19 7.15 28.61
C ASP A 327 3.07 6.65 29.77
N TRP A 328 4.38 6.92 29.70
CA TRP A 328 5.33 6.65 30.77
C TRP A 328 5.27 7.67 31.94
N SER A 329 4.62 8.82 31.78
CA SER A 329 4.60 9.87 32.83
C SER A 329 3.79 9.48 34.06
N THR A 330 2.85 8.55 33.91
CA THR A 330 2.07 7.95 34.99
C THR A 330 2.70 6.70 35.59
N ALA A 331 3.82 6.22 35.04
CA ALA A 331 4.54 5.08 35.62
C ALA A 331 5.01 5.39 37.05
N GLY A 332 5.09 4.36 37.90
CA GLY A 332 5.57 4.48 39.27
C GLY A 332 4.50 4.66 40.35
N GLU A 333 3.20 4.71 40.03
CA GLU A 333 2.19 4.54 41.07
C GLU A 333 2.26 3.13 41.68
N LEU A 334 2.17 3.05 43.01
CA LEU A 334 2.20 1.81 43.80
C LEU A 334 0.95 1.70 44.69
N ASP A 335 0.59 0.48 45.10
CA ASP A 335 -0.56 0.24 45.98
C ASP A 335 -0.38 0.80 47.40
N GLU A 336 -1.42 0.70 48.24
CA GLU A 336 -1.38 1.14 49.65
C GLU A 336 -0.31 0.42 50.51
N ASN A 337 0.30 -0.65 49.99
CA ASN A 337 1.37 -1.44 50.63
C ASN A 337 2.75 -1.15 50.03
N GLY A 338 2.87 -0.27 49.03
CA GLY A 338 4.11 0.03 48.32
C GLY A 338 4.54 -1.04 47.32
N LYS A 339 3.58 -1.73 46.68
CA LYS A 339 3.81 -2.73 45.64
C LYS A 339 3.39 -2.24 44.26
N PRO A 340 4.05 -2.69 43.19
CA PRO A 340 3.52 -2.50 41.84
C PRO A 340 2.21 -3.26 41.66
N PHE A 341 1.33 -2.70 40.83
CA PHE A 341 0.05 -3.28 40.44
C PHE A 341 -0.14 -3.12 38.93
N LYS A 342 -1.23 -3.71 38.42
CA LYS A 342 -1.70 -3.50 37.06
C LYS A 342 -3.20 -3.22 37.09
N VAL A 343 -3.67 -2.32 36.24
CA VAL A 343 -5.09 -2.23 35.91
C VAL A 343 -5.31 -3.11 34.68
N VAL A 344 -6.36 -3.92 34.74
CA VAL A 344 -6.80 -4.76 33.63
C VAL A 344 -8.21 -4.33 33.29
N ASP A 345 -8.46 -4.06 32.02
CA ASP A 345 -9.78 -3.73 31.52
C ASP A 345 -10.72 -4.95 31.66
N PRO A 346 -11.93 -4.79 32.22
CA PRO A 346 -12.82 -5.91 32.51
C PRO A 346 -13.62 -6.40 31.30
N GLU A 347 -13.61 -5.68 30.17
CA GLU A 347 -14.35 -6.03 28.96
C GLU A 347 -13.42 -6.68 27.91
N THR A 348 -12.22 -6.13 27.71
CA THR A 348 -11.20 -6.63 26.77
C THR A 348 -10.15 -7.55 27.42
N GLY A 349 -9.93 -7.43 28.73
CA GLY A 349 -8.90 -8.20 29.43
C GLY A 349 -7.46 -7.69 29.27
N HIS A 350 -7.24 -6.57 28.58
CA HIS A 350 -5.91 -5.99 28.39
C HIS A 350 -5.42 -5.23 29.63
N VAL A 351 -4.11 -5.19 29.82
CA VAL A 351 -3.48 -4.35 30.84
C VAL A 351 -3.52 -2.90 30.35
N THR A 352 -4.35 -2.04 30.94
CA THR A 352 -4.42 -0.60 30.60
C THR A 352 -3.50 0.26 31.46
N TYR A 353 -2.99 -0.27 32.58
CA TYR A 353 -1.92 0.37 33.35
C TYR A 353 -0.99 -0.69 33.98
N ASP A 354 0.31 -0.41 34.02
CA ASP A 354 1.32 -1.22 34.70
C ASP A 354 2.28 -0.29 35.46
N SER A 355 2.46 -0.48 36.78
CA SER A 355 3.35 0.36 37.60
C SER A 355 4.77 0.49 37.04
N MET A 356 5.27 -0.49 36.29
CA MET A 356 6.60 -0.45 35.67
C MET A 356 6.68 0.44 34.42
N LYS A 357 5.54 0.85 33.86
CA LYS A 357 5.46 1.35 32.47
C LYS A 357 4.44 2.47 32.22
N GLY A 358 3.45 2.68 33.08
CA GLY A 358 2.41 3.70 32.94
C GLY A 358 1.15 3.20 32.22
N ASN A 359 0.38 4.11 31.60
CA ASN A 359 -0.88 3.80 30.91
C ASN A 359 -0.66 3.33 29.47
N PHE A 360 -1.54 2.45 28.97
CA PHE A 360 -1.60 2.04 27.57
C PHE A 360 -3.04 2.12 27.04
N GLU A 361 -3.17 2.40 25.74
CA GLU A 361 -4.42 2.19 24.99
C GLU A 361 -4.16 1.24 23.81
N PHE A 362 -5.18 0.46 23.43
CA PHE A 362 -5.11 -0.62 22.43
C PHE A 362 -6.18 -0.45 21.37
N GLY A 363 -5.93 -0.99 20.17
CA GLY A 363 -6.88 -1.09 19.08
C GLY A 363 -6.85 -2.48 18.44
N GLU A 364 -8.00 -2.90 17.93
CA GLU A 364 -8.27 -4.13 17.17
C GLU A 364 -9.01 -3.69 15.91
N ASP A 365 -8.81 -4.35 14.77
CA ASP A 365 -9.39 -3.97 13.48
C ASP A 365 -9.22 -2.45 13.19
N VAL A 366 -7.97 -1.98 13.25
CA VAL A 366 -7.63 -0.56 13.26
C VAL A 366 -7.45 -0.03 11.84
N VAL A 367 -8.14 1.07 11.53
CA VAL A 367 -7.97 1.83 10.29
C VAL A 367 -6.58 2.49 10.26
N PRO A 368 -5.78 2.32 9.19
CA PRO A 368 -4.55 3.09 8.99
C PRO A 368 -4.79 4.60 8.91
N GLU A 369 -3.78 5.37 9.32
CA GLU A 369 -3.64 6.77 8.94
C GLU A 369 -2.97 6.84 7.57
N TYR A 370 -3.49 7.69 6.67
CA TYR A 370 -3.04 7.75 5.27
C TYR A 370 -2.25 9.03 5.00
N ILE A 371 -1.00 8.88 4.55
CA ILE A 371 -0.06 10.00 4.38
C ILE A 371 0.78 9.84 3.12
N TRP A 372 1.32 10.93 2.60
CA TRP A 372 2.34 10.89 1.55
C TRP A 372 3.64 10.28 2.09
N PHE A 373 4.19 9.31 1.36
CA PHE A 373 5.46 8.67 1.67
C PHE A 373 6.25 8.40 0.38
N ASN A 374 7.52 8.84 0.36
CA ASN A 374 8.47 8.71 -0.76
C ASN A 374 9.62 7.72 -0.47
N GLY A 375 9.48 6.90 0.58
CA GLY A 375 10.46 5.87 0.93
C GLY A 375 11.50 6.31 1.97
N GLU A 376 11.73 7.62 2.10
CA GLU A 376 12.69 8.20 3.04
C GLU A 376 12.05 8.49 4.40
N VAL A 377 12.76 8.18 5.49
CA VAL A 377 12.36 8.48 6.86
C VAL A 377 13.56 9.09 7.59
N GLU A 378 13.46 10.39 7.91
CA GLU A 378 14.41 11.07 8.79
C GLU A 378 14.10 10.68 10.24
N TYR A 379 15.10 10.33 11.04
CA TYR A 379 14.91 9.98 12.45
C TYR A 379 15.43 11.07 13.39
N THR A 380 14.66 11.40 14.42
CA THR A 380 15.15 12.16 15.59
C THR A 380 16.05 11.23 16.41
N LEU A 381 17.33 11.58 16.53
CA LEU A 381 18.32 10.84 17.31
C LEU A 381 18.44 11.39 18.73
N VAL A 382 19.15 10.69 19.61
CA VAL A 382 19.24 11.03 21.04
C VAL A 382 19.93 12.37 21.32
N GLU A 383 20.83 12.82 20.46
CA GLU A 383 21.52 14.11 20.59
C GLU A 383 20.74 15.30 20.00
N ASP A 384 19.62 15.05 19.30
CA ASP A 384 18.88 16.11 18.61
C ASP A 384 18.03 16.96 19.56
N VAL A 385 18.05 18.27 19.33
CA VAL A 385 17.45 19.29 20.20
C VAL A 385 16.13 19.77 19.61
N PHE A 386 15.03 19.56 20.34
CA PHE A 386 13.67 19.90 19.90
C PHE A 386 13.00 21.01 20.73
N ASP A 387 11.77 21.39 20.34
CA ASP A 387 10.90 22.27 21.11
C ASP A 387 9.89 21.42 21.93
N PRO A 388 10.06 21.25 23.25
CA PRO A 388 9.20 20.41 24.08
C PRO A 388 7.80 21.01 24.33
N SER A 389 7.44 22.11 23.65
CA SER A 389 6.07 22.63 23.63
C SER A 389 5.19 22.05 22.51
N GLN A 390 5.74 21.19 21.64
CA GLN A 390 5.04 20.44 20.60
C GLN A 390 5.38 18.93 20.73
N PRO A 391 4.55 18.02 20.19
CA PRO A 391 4.90 16.61 20.08
C PRO A 391 6.16 16.39 19.23
N VAL A 392 7.04 15.48 19.66
CA VAL A 392 8.25 15.11 18.90
C VAL A 392 7.93 13.92 18.00
N VAL A 393 7.92 14.15 16.69
CA VAL A 393 7.84 13.05 15.73
C VAL A 393 9.21 12.37 15.67
N ILE A 394 9.29 11.13 16.15
CA ILE A 394 10.58 10.41 16.29
C ILE A 394 11.09 9.95 14.93
N ASN A 395 10.20 9.62 13.99
CA ASN A 395 10.57 9.17 12.65
C ASN A 395 9.63 9.76 11.57
N PRO A 396 9.67 11.08 11.29
CA PRO A 396 8.86 11.69 10.25
C PRO A 396 9.10 11.04 8.86
N PRO A 397 8.07 10.38 8.28
CA PRO A 397 8.12 9.93 6.90
C PRO A 397 8.11 11.13 5.96
N GLN A 398 8.91 11.07 4.90
CA GLN A 398 9.08 12.15 3.93
C GLN A 398 8.16 11.95 2.72
N GLY A 399 7.77 13.05 2.07
CA GLY A 399 6.90 13.05 0.89
C GLY A 399 5.86 14.18 0.92
N SER A 400 5.23 14.44 -0.23
CA SER A 400 4.08 15.36 -0.34
C SER A 400 3.35 15.17 -1.67
N ILE A 401 2.16 15.77 -1.82
CA ILE A 401 1.44 15.87 -3.11
C ILE A 401 2.28 16.48 -4.25
N ALA A 402 3.30 17.28 -3.92
CA ALA A 402 4.21 17.91 -4.88
C ALA A 402 5.50 17.12 -5.15
N ASP A 403 5.70 15.98 -4.48
CA ASP A 403 6.75 15.02 -4.80
C ASP A 403 6.21 14.04 -5.85
N GLU A 404 7.01 13.74 -6.88
CA GLU A 404 6.65 12.83 -7.97
C GLU A 404 6.94 11.36 -7.60
N ASN A 405 7.70 11.10 -6.53
CA ASN A 405 8.04 9.76 -6.04
C ASN A 405 7.22 9.35 -4.79
N ALA A 406 6.33 10.23 -4.32
CA ALA A 406 5.48 9.97 -3.17
C ALA A 406 4.14 9.36 -3.60
N ARG A 407 3.82 8.20 -3.02
CA ARG A 407 2.46 7.63 -3.02
C ARG A 407 1.80 7.89 -1.65
N ILE A 408 0.49 7.79 -1.55
CA ILE A 408 -0.23 7.76 -0.27
C ILE A 408 -0.16 6.33 0.27
N TRP A 409 0.43 6.18 1.47
CA TRP A 409 0.69 4.91 2.14
C TRP A 409 -0.13 4.77 3.44
N PRO A 410 -0.49 3.54 3.85
CA PRO A 410 -1.13 3.27 5.14
C PRO A 410 -0.09 3.16 6.24
N MET A 411 -0.33 3.84 7.35
CA MET A 411 0.55 3.86 8.52
C MET A 411 -0.24 3.54 9.79
N LYS A 412 0.35 2.71 10.65
CA LYS A 412 0.06 2.80 12.07
C LYS A 412 0.75 4.04 12.62
N VAL A 413 -0.04 4.92 13.22
CA VAL A 413 0.48 5.93 14.15
C VAL A 413 0.54 5.33 15.55
N PHE A 414 1.63 5.57 16.25
CA PHE A 414 1.79 5.21 17.65
C PHE A 414 2.24 6.43 18.44
N ASP A 415 1.35 6.90 19.32
CA ASP A 415 1.62 8.04 20.18
C ASP A 415 2.09 7.59 21.57
N GLY A 416 2.78 8.47 22.27
CA GLY A 416 3.19 8.21 23.63
C GLY A 416 3.76 9.41 24.33
N VAL A 417 3.91 9.30 25.64
CA VAL A 417 4.55 10.31 26.49
C VAL A 417 5.75 9.65 27.14
N GLN A 418 6.96 10.12 26.83
CA GLN A 418 8.22 9.52 27.30
C GLN A 418 9.11 10.55 28.02
N PRO A 419 10.05 10.12 28.88
CA PRO A 419 10.99 11.03 29.52
C PRO A 419 11.92 11.71 28.50
N TYR A 420 12.36 12.92 28.83
CA TYR A 420 13.37 13.68 28.09
C TYR A 420 14.20 14.58 29.04
N ASP A 421 15.35 15.05 28.59
CA ASP A 421 16.20 15.99 29.36
C ASP A 421 15.64 17.41 29.22
N SER A 422 15.06 17.95 30.29
CA SER A 422 14.42 19.27 30.28
C SER A 422 15.39 20.45 30.46
N GLY A 423 16.68 20.16 30.66
CA GLY A 423 17.76 21.16 30.64
C GLY A 423 18.45 21.29 29.28
N ASN A 424 18.48 20.21 28.49
CA ASN A 424 19.10 20.16 27.15
C ASN A 424 18.08 20.14 25.99
N ASN A 425 16.81 19.82 26.24
CA ASN A 425 15.76 19.56 25.24
C ASN A 425 16.12 18.41 24.27
N THR A 426 16.72 17.35 24.80
CA THR A 426 17.10 16.13 24.07
C THR A 426 16.34 14.91 24.60
N LEU A 427 16.18 13.87 23.77
CA LEU A 427 15.63 12.58 24.22
C LEU A 427 16.64 11.92 25.18
N VAL A 428 16.19 10.95 25.98
CA VAL A 428 17.05 10.25 26.95
C VAL A 428 16.94 8.74 26.84
N ILE A 429 18.01 8.07 27.26
CA ILE A 429 18.11 6.63 27.43
C ILE A 429 17.94 6.32 28.93
N PRO A 430 16.78 5.80 29.38
CA PRO A 430 16.59 5.35 30.74
C PRO A 430 17.08 3.91 30.93
N HIS A 431 17.77 3.65 32.04
CA HIS A 431 18.03 2.28 32.51
C HIS A 431 16.75 1.68 33.09
N LEU A 432 16.02 0.86 32.33
CA LEU A 432 14.72 0.30 32.70
C LEU A 432 14.86 -1.09 33.34
N PHE A 433 15.67 -1.95 32.75
CA PHE A 433 15.78 -3.37 33.08
C PHE A 433 17.08 -3.72 33.83
N GLY A 434 16.96 -4.26 35.03
CA GLY A 434 18.12 -4.71 35.81
C GLY A 434 17.78 -5.26 37.19
N SER A 435 18.81 -5.70 37.91
CA SER A 435 18.69 -6.18 39.32
C SER A 435 19.45 -5.32 40.33
N ASP A 436 20.15 -4.29 39.84
CA ASP A 436 20.77 -3.18 40.57
C ASP A 436 19.69 -2.19 41.12
N PRO A 437 20.03 -1.04 41.73
CA PRO A 437 19.03 -0.10 42.26
C PRO A 437 18.70 1.09 41.33
N ALA A 438 19.30 1.20 40.14
CA ALA A 438 19.00 2.27 39.17
C ALA A 438 17.91 1.85 38.17
N ALA A 439 17.83 0.55 37.83
CA ALA A 439 16.82 0.00 36.92
C ALA A 439 15.38 0.40 37.29
N TYR A 440 14.71 1.15 36.40
CA TYR A 440 13.41 1.78 36.66
C TYR A 440 12.32 0.79 37.07
N TRP A 441 12.23 -0.38 36.43
CA TRP A 441 11.21 -1.40 36.74
C TRP A 441 11.33 -2.01 38.15
N LYS A 442 12.35 -1.60 38.92
CA LYS A 442 12.60 -2.00 40.30
C LYS A 442 12.70 -0.81 41.25
N SER A 443 13.21 0.34 40.79
CA SER A 443 13.39 1.56 41.60
C SER A 443 12.16 2.47 41.60
N TYR A 444 11.45 2.55 40.47
CA TYR A 444 10.45 3.58 40.16
C TYR A 444 11.00 5.01 40.30
N ASP A 445 12.30 5.18 40.05
CA ASP A 445 13.06 6.42 40.20
C ASP A 445 13.63 6.87 38.85
N TRP A 446 12.99 7.86 38.22
CA TRP A 446 13.36 8.35 36.89
C TRP A 446 14.69 9.10 36.87
N GLU A 447 15.00 9.93 37.88
CA GLU A 447 16.26 10.68 37.96
C GLU A 447 17.46 9.72 37.97
N THR A 448 17.37 8.65 38.76
CA THR A 448 18.41 7.62 38.86
C THR A 448 18.48 6.75 37.60
N SER A 449 17.34 6.41 37.00
CA SER A 449 17.26 5.60 35.78
C SER A 449 17.86 6.32 34.57
N ILE A 450 17.48 7.59 34.35
CA ILE A 450 17.98 8.42 33.26
C ILE A 450 19.48 8.71 33.44
N ALA A 451 19.90 9.07 34.66
CA ALA A 451 21.32 9.31 34.95
C ALA A 451 22.19 8.05 34.75
N ALA A 452 21.63 6.85 34.91
CA ALA A 452 22.35 5.61 34.67
C ALA A 452 22.46 5.27 33.18
N GLY A 453 21.35 5.32 32.43
CA GLY A 453 21.34 4.97 31.00
C GLY A 453 22.11 5.99 30.15
N MET A 454 21.93 7.30 30.38
CA MET A 454 22.71 8.33 29.68
C MET A 454 24.21 8.22 29.97
N ALA A 455 24.61 7.96 31.22
CA ALA A 455 26.02 7.79 31.57
C ALA A 455 26.63 6.47 31.05
N TYR A 456 25.80 5.46 30.79
CA TYR A 456 26.20 4.20 30.17
C TYR A 456 26.49 4.38 28.67
N SER A 457 25.66 5.16 27.98
CA SER A 457 25.82 5.54 26.57
C SER A 457 26.86 6.66 26.33
N GLU A 458 27.62 7.06 27.36
CA GLU A 458 28.53 8.23 27.40
C GLU A 458 27.90 9.60 27.04
N LEU A 459 26.57 9.71 27.07
CA LEU A 459 25.79 10.90 26.70
C LEU A 459 25.67 11.94 27.82
N PRO A 460 25.50 13.24 27.49
CA PRO A 460 25.26 14.30 28.47
C PRO A 460 23.84 14.22 29.06
N TYR A 461 23.74 14.37 30.39
CA TYR A 461 22.47 14.59 31.09
C TYR A 461 22.60 15.84 31.98
N SER A 462 21.61 16.73 31.95
CA SER A 462 21.60 18.00 32.70
C SER A 462 21.40 17.80 34.21
N GLY A 463 20.76 16.70 34.61
CA GLY A 463 20.24 16.47 35.96
C GLY A 463 18.78 16.90 36.14
N GLU A 464 18.13 17.42 35.09
CA GLU A 464 16.70 17.77 35.07
C GLU A 464 15.99 16.97 33.97
N TYR A 465 14.84 16.37 34.29
CA TYR A 465 14.02 15.64 33.31
C TYR A 465 12.60 16.17 33.28
N GLY A 466 11.93 15.95 32.15
CA GLY A 466 10.50 16.14 31.97
C GLY A 466 9.88 14.95 31.23
N PHE A 467 8.63 15.10 30.82
CA PHE A 467 7.97 14.22 29.87
C PHE A 467 7.50 15.03 28.66
N VAL A 468 7.57 14.44 27.48
CA VAL A 468 7.14 15.07 26.21
C VAL A 468 6.26 14.10 25.43
N GLU A 469 5.27 14.64 24.72
CA GLU A 469 4.45 13.91 23.76
C GLU A 469 5.30 13.53 22.54
N THR A 470 5.08 12.34 21.99
CA THR A 470 5.90 11.74 20.93
C THR A 470 5.08 10.88 20.00
N THR A 471 5.39 10.94 18.71
CA THR A 471 4.66 10.21 17.66
C THR A 471 5.64 9.38 16.84
N MET A 472 5.28 8.12 16.54
CA MET A 472 6.00 7.25 15.61
C MET A 472 5.07 6.75 14.50
N TYR A 473 5.63 6.64 13.29
CA TYR A 473 4.96 6.08 12.13
C TYR A 473 5.51 4.69 11.82
N TRP A 474 4.62 3.75 11.53
CA TRP A 474 4.94 2.36 11.17
C TRP A 474 4.18 1.99 9.90
N PRO A 475 4.87 1.83 8.75
CA PRO A 475 4.25 1.38 7.50
C PRO A 475 3.53 0.04 7.67
N ILE A 476 2.31 -0.04 7.15
CA ILE A 476 1.49 -1.25 7.16
C ILE A 476 1.70 -1.99 5.83
N THR A 477 2.12 -3.26 5.91
CA THR A 477 2.65 -4.01 4.76
C THR A 477 2.19 -5.48 4.68
N HIS A 478 1.62 -6.01 5.76
CA HIS A 478 1.06 -7.36 5.88
C HIS A 478 -0.43 -7.31 6.28
N MET A 479 -1.09 -8.46 6.41
CA MET A 479 -2.54 -8.58 6.54
C MET A 479 -3.28 -8.10 5.29
N VAL A 480 -2.77 -8.49 4.11
CA VAL A 480 -3.40 -8.15 2.83
C VAL A 480 -4.74 -8.87 2.72
N ALA A 481 -5.82 -8.09 2.64
CA ALA A 481 -7.20 -8.58 2.64
C ALA A 481 -7.61 -9.15 1.26
N PRO A 482 -8.69 -9.96 1.20
CA PRO A 482 -9.31 -10.37 -0.06
C PRO A 482 -9.59 -9.19 -1.00
N ALA A 483 -9.50 -9.42 -2.31
CA ALA A 483 -9.76 -8.38 -3.32
C ALA A 483 -11.19 -7.82 -3.26
N GLU A 484 -12.13 -8.61 -2.73
CA GLU A 484 -13.52 -8.23 -2.44
C GLU A 484 -13.68 -7.32 -1.21
N GLU A 485 -12.67 -7.23 -0.33
CA GLU A 485 -12.64 -6.37 0.87
C GLU A 485 -11.70 -5.15 0.73
N ALA A 486 -10.97 -5.06 -0.39
CA ALA A 486 -10.14 -3.90 -0.70
C ALA A 486 -10.99 -2.60 -0.80
N LEU A 487 -10.42 -1.46 -0.44
CA LEU A 487 -11.12 -0.17 -0.43
C LEU A 487 -11.71 0.17 -1.81
N GLN A 488 -12.99 0.50 -1.81
CA GLN A 488 -13.75 0.89 -3.00
C GLN A 488 -13.77 2.41 -3.14
N CYS A 489 -14.18 2.92 -4.31
CA CYS A 489 -14.16 4.36 -4.61
C CYS A 489 -14.85 5.20 -3.51
N ASN A 490 -15.98 4.73 -2.98
CA ASN A 490 -16.78 5.47 -1.99
C ASN A 490 -16.16 5.48 -0.58
N ASP A 491 -15.21 4.60 -0.27
CA ASP A 491 -14.54 4.60 1.04
C ASP A 491 -13.56 5.79 1.15
N CYS A 492 -12.96 6.20 0.02
CA CYS A 492 -12.14 7.40 -0.06
C CYS A 492 -12.95 8.63 -0.48
N HIS A 493 -13.82 8.51 -1.49
CA HIS A 493 -14.46 9.65 -2.17
C HIS A 493 -15.85 10.02 -1.59
N THR A 494 -15.89 10.27 -0.28
CA THR A 494 -17.10 10.67 0.48
C THR A 494 -16.84 11.96 1.27
N PRO A 495 -17.84 12.82 1.54
CA PRO A 495 -17.65 14.07 2.28
C PRO A 495 -17.78 13.91 3.80
N GLU A 496 -18.28 12.75 4.26
CA GLU A 496 -18.36 12.36 5.67
C GLU A 496 -17.72 10.97 5.83
N ASP A 497 -16.97 10.76 6.92
CA ASP A 497 -16.33 9.50 7.33
C ASP A 497 -15.46 8.78 6.25
N GLY A 498 -14.83 9.54 5.36
CA GLY A 498 -13.93 9.03 4.32
C GLY A 498 -12.52 8.69 4.82
N ARG A 499 -11.91 7.67 4.21
CA ARG A 499 -10.56 7.16 4.53
C ARG A 499 -9.45 8.21 4.29
N LEU A 500 -9.62 9.11 3.31
CA LEU A 500 -8.62 10.13 2.96
C LEU A 500 -9.07 11.54 3.31
N ASP A 501 -8.42 12.18 4.29
CA ASP A 501 -8.51 13.64 4.44
C ASP A 501 -7.66 14.33 3.36
N PHE A 502 -8.29 14.55 2.20
CA PHE A 502 -7.66 15.26 1.08
C PHE A 502 -7.15 16.66 1.46
N ALA A 503 -7.73 17.34 2.45
CA ALA A 503 -7.28 18.66 2.87
C ALA A 503 -6.00 18.57 3.72
N ALA A 504 -5.90 17.60 4.63
CA ALA A 504 -4.67 17.30 5.36
C ALA A 504 -3.55 16.79 4.44
N LEU A 505 -3.90 16.01 3.41
CA LEU A 505 -3.00 15.56 2.33
C LEU A 505 -2.58 16.69 1.37
N GLY A 506 -3.06 17.91 1.55
CA GLY A 506 -2.58 19.10 0.82
C GLY A 506 -3.21 19.35 -0.55
N TYR A 507 -4.34 18.71 -0.87
CA TYR A 507 -5.14 19.07 -2.04
C TYR A 507 -5.81 20.46 -1.83
N ASP A 508 -6.01 21.21 -2.91
CA ASP A 508 -6.68 22.52 -2.86
C ASP A 508 -8.20 22.41 -2.65
N GLU A 509 -8.87 23.50 -2.27
CA GLU A 509 -10.31 23.51 -1.94
C GLU A 509 -11.21 23.00 -3.09
N ASP A 510 -10.86 23.28 -4.36
CA ASP A 510 -11.60 22.82 -5.54
C ASP A 510 -11.36 21.32 -5.80
N ALA A 511 -10.12 20.83 -5.57
CA ALA A 511 -9.79 19.42 -5.64
C ALA A 511 -10.44 18.61 -4.51
N VAL A 512 -10.39 19.08 -3.25
CA VAL A 512 -11.08 18.45 -2.11
C VAL A 512 -12.57 18.35 -2.37
N GLN A 513 -13.22 19.43 -2.86
CA GLN A 513 -14.66 19.38 -3.18
C GLN A 513 -14.97 18.35 -4.26
N ARG A 514 -14.18 18.26 -5.33
CA ARG A 514 -14.40 17.24 -6.39
C ARG A 514 -14.14 15.81 -5.90
N LEU A 515 -13.07 15.60 -5.14
CA LEU A 515 -12.63 14.26 -4.70
C LEU A 515 -13.49 13.69 -3.57
N THR A 516 -14.16 14.52 -2.77
CA THR A 516 -15.08 14.07 -1.71
C THR A 516 -16.51 13.83 -2.20
N HIS A 517 -16.87 14.22 -3.42
CA HIS A 517 -18.24 14.15 -3.94
C HIS A 517 -18.31 13.25 -5.18
N PHE A 518 -18.18 11.94 -4.98
CA PHE A 518 -18.19 10.94 -6.06
C PHE A 518 -19.53 10.16 -6.17
N PRO A 519 -20.00 9.82 -7.39
CA PRO A 519 -19.58 10.39 -8.68
C PRO A 519 -19.84 11.92 -8.69
N PRO A 520 -19.24 12.70 -9.61
CA PRO A 520 -19.26 14.18 -9.60
C PRO A 520 -20.64 14.80 -9.96
N THR A 521 -21.68 14.39 -9.25
CA THR A 521 -22.99 15.04 -9.22
C THR A 521 -22.98 16.18 -8.21
N LEU A 522 -22.93 17.40 -8.76
CA LEU A 522 -23.11 18.70 -8.11
C LEU A 522 -23.97 18.65 -6.83
N LEU A 523 -23.38 19.13 -5.73
CA LEU A 523 -23.99 19.64 -4.49
C LEU A 523 -25.42 19.15 -4.18
N VAL A 524 -25.52 18.11 -3.34
CA VAL A 524 -26.80 17.51 -2.92
C VAL A 524 -27.72 18.51 -2.18
N GLU A 525 -27.20 19.62 -1.65
CA GLU A 525 -28.01 20.70 -1.07
C GLU A 525 -28.96 21.39 -2.08
N GLU A 526 -28.77 21.20 -3.39
CA GLU A 526 -29.69 21.67 -4.44
C GLU A 526 -30.61 20.56 -5.01
N LEU A 527 -30.51 19.31 -4.52
CA LEU A 527 -31.20 18.13 -5.06
C LEU A 527 -32.30 17.55 -4.14
N ASP A 528 -33.25 18.39 -3.72
CA ASP A 528 -34.47 17.97 -2.97
C ASP A 528 -35.52 17.20 -3.83
N ALA A 529 -35.08 16.22 -4.65
CA ALA A 529 -35.90 15.10 -5.17
C ALA A 529 -35.15 14.07 -6.06
N PRO A 530 -34.69 12.93 -5.49
CA PRO A 530 -34.43 11.71 -6.28
C PRO A 530 -35.49 10.62 -6.02
N HIS A 531 -36.20 10.21 -7.10
CA HIS A 531 -36.85 8.91 -7.36
C HIS A 531 -38.10 9.02 -8.26
N PHE A 532 -38.75 10.19 -8.37
CA PHE A 532 -39.99 10.37 -9.14
C PHE A 532 -39.83 11.05 -10.52
N ALA A 533 -38.63 11.54 -10.86
CA ALA A 533 -38.41 12.43 -12.00
C ALA A 533 -38.71 11.80 -13.37
N THR A 534 -38.30 10.56 -13.63
CA THR A 534 -38.40 9.92 -14.97
C THR A 534 -39.84 9.80 -15.47
N GLN A 535 -40.78 9.43 -14.59
CA GLN A 535 -42.21 9.38 -14.93
C GLN A 535 -42.80 10.76 -15.20
N TYR A 536 -42.33 11.81 -14.50
CA TYR A 536 -42.79 13.18 -14.74
C TYR A 536 -42.30 13.71 -16.10
N CYS A 537 -41.04 13.45 -16.45
CA CYS A 537 -40.51 13.73 -17.79
C CYS A 537 -41.31 12.99 -18.87
N ALA A 538 -41.67 11.72 -18.64
CA ALA A 538 -42.43 10.90 -19.59
C ALA A 538 -43.84 11.44 -19.93
N GLU A 539 -44.46 12.27 -19.08
CA GLU A 539 -45.76 12.88 -19.38
C GLU A 539 -45.71 13.85 -20.59
N CYS A 540 -44.53 14.36 -20.94
CA CYS A 540 -44.29 15.24 -22.09
C CYS A 540 -43.26 14.70 -23.10
N HIS A 541 -42.28 13.93 -22.64
CA HIS A 541 -41.18 13.35 -23.42
C HIS A 541 -41.32 11.82 -23.59
N GLU A 542 -42.52 11.38 -23.99
CA GLU A 542 -42.87 9.95 -24.11
C GLU A 542 -41.95 9.18 -25.09
N ASN A 543 -41.50 9.82 -26.17
CA ASN A 543 -40.64 9.19 -27.18
C ASN A 543 -39.22 8.97 -26.63
N GLU A 544 -38.65 10.01 -26.01
CA GLU A 544 -37.31 10.00 -25.43
C GLU A 544 -37.24 9.07 -24.22
N HIS A 545 -38.29 9.05 -23.39
CA HIS A 545 -38.42 8.10 -22.28
C HIS A 545 -38.57 6.65 -22.78
N THR A 546 -39.36 6.39 -23.83
CA THR A 546 -39.48 5.03 -24.40
C THR A 546 -38.13 4.54 -24.95
N ALA A 547 -37.41 5.41 -25.67
CA ALA A 547 -36.05 5.13 -26.15
C ALA A 547 -35.09 4.81 -24.98
N TRP A 548 -35.16 5.58 -23.89
CA TRP A 548 -34.34 5.38 -22.69
C TRP A 548 -34.68 4.07 -21.95
N VAL A 549 -35.96 3.72 -21.78
CA VAL A 549 -36.40 2.46 -21.15
C VAL A 549 -35.87 1.23 -21.87
N ASP A 550 -35.85 1.26 -23.21
CA ASP A 550 -35.34 0.16 -24.04
C ASP A 550 -33.79 0.15 -24.16
N SER A 551 -33.08 0.98 -23.38
CA SER A 551 -31.62 1.11 -23.37
C SER A 551 -30.98 0.69 -22.04
N THR A 552 -29.67 0.46 -22.03
CA THR A 552 -28.91 0.14 -20.81
C THR A 552 -28.93 1.28 -19.79
N HIS A 553 -29.16 2.54 -20.18
CA HIS A 553 -29.34 3.66 -19.24
C HIS A 553 -30.66 3.54 -18.48
N GLY A 554 -31.71 3.03 -19.13
CA GLY A 554 -32.96 2.64 -18.49
C GLY A 554 -32.79 1.43 -17.58
N GLU A 555 -32.06 0.41 -18.04
CA GLU A 555 -31.75 -0.80 -17.26
C GLU A 555 -30.96 -0.49 -15.97
N LYS A 556 -29.94 0.38 -16.06
CA LYS A 556 -29.13 0.82 -14.91
C LYS A 556 -29.74 1.97 -14.11
N GLY A 557 -30.88 2.52 -14.54
CA GLY A 557 -31.64 3.52 -13.79
C GLY A 557 -31.12 4.96 -13.81
N VAL A 558 -30.27 5.32 -14.79
CA VAL A 558 -29.70 6.68 -14.95
C VAL A 558 -30.82 7.67 -15.23
N ALA A 559 -31.09 8.61 -14.32
CA ALA A 559 -32.23 9.51 -14.43
C ALA A 559 -31.96 10.66 -15.43
N CYS A 560 -33.03 11.22 -16.01
CA CYS A 560 -32.92 12.29 -17.01
C CYS A 560 -32.08 13.49 -16.52
N VAL A 561 -32.21 13.85 -15.23
CA VAL A 561 -31.50 14.97 -14.60
C VAL A 561 -30.02 14.74 -14.34
N ASN A 562 -29.50 13.51 -14.51
CA ASN A 562 -28.06 13.26 -14.45
C ASN A 562 -27.34 13.91 -15.65
N CYS A 563 -27.99 13.97 -16.82
CA CYS A 563 -27.45 14.61 -18.03
C CYS A 563 -28.09 15.96 -18.34
N HIS A 564 -29.34 16.19 -17.94
CA HIS A 564 -30.10 17.39 -18.25
C HIS A 564 -30.11 18.41 -17.09
N LYS A 565 -29.66 19.64 -17.35
CA LYS A 565 -29.62 20.77 -16.40
C LYS A 565 -30.52 21.92 -16.88
N LEU A 566 -31.20 22.60 -15.96
CA LEU A 566 -32.13 23.68 -16.28
C LEU A 566 -31.37 24.96 -16.67
N GLU A 567 -31.71 25.61 -17.78
CA GLU A 567 -30.99 26.81 -18.29
C GLU A 567 -31.17 28.07 -17.43
N ASP A 568 -32.22 28.12 -16.61
CA ASP A 568 -32.56 29.25 -15.74
C ASP A 568 -33.35 28.74 -14.51
N GLU A 569 -32.63 28.51 -13.41
CA GLU A 569 -33.17 28.09 -12.10
C GLU A 569 -34.23 29.05 -11.54
N THR A 570 -34.33 30.28 -12.04
CA THR A 570 -35.36 31.24 -11.59
C THR A 570 -36.73 31.03 -12.25
N ASN A 571 -36.85 30.10 -13.20
CA ASN A 571 -38.08 29.80 -13.93
C ASN A 571 -38.37 28.28 -14.03
N GLU A 572 -39.64 27.90 -13.88
CA GLU A 572 -40.07 26.49 -13.98
C GLU A 572 -40.11 26.00 -15.43
N HIS A 573 -39.71 24.75 -15.69
CA HIS A 573 -39.93 24.07 -16.97
C HIS A 573 -41.44 23.93 -17.27
N PRO A 574 -41.93 24.20 -18.50
CA PRO A 574 -41.21 24.43 -19.76
C PRO A 574 -40.94 25.90 -20.10
N THR A 575 -40.93 26.81 -19.12
CA THR A 575 -40.58 28.22 -19.33
C THR A 575 -39.06 28.39 -19.43
N ALA A 576 -38.30 27.71 -18.56
CA ALA A 576 -36.89 27.40 -18.76
C ALA A 576 -36.75 26.05 -19.49
N ALA A 577 -35.79 25.94 -20.41
CA ALA A 577 -35.47 24.69 -21.08
C ALA A 577 -34.49 23.87 -20.23
N TYR A 578 -34.55 22.53 -20.38
CA TYR A 578 -33.48 21.66 -19.93
C TYR A 578 -32.45 21.53 -21.06
N SER A 579 -31.25 22.03 -20.79
CA SER A 579 -30.07 21.84 -21.63
C SER A 579 -29.35 20.53 -21.27
N VAL A 580 -28.45 20.10 -22.14
CA VAL A 580 -27.46 19.04 -21.87
C VAL A 580 -26.14 19.65 -22.33
N ASP A 581 -25.14 19.71 -21.45
CA ASP A 581 -23.78 19.91 -21.93
C ASP A 581 -23.39 18.65 -22.70
N ARG A 582 -22.93 18.85 -23.94
CA ARG A 582 -22.63 17.80 -24.89
C ARG A 582 -21.16 17.41 -24.90
N SER A 583 -20.31 18.15 -24.19
CA SER A 583 -18.89 17.86 -24.02
C SER A 583 -18.61 16.40 -23.67
N GLY A 584 -17.40 15.92 -23.97
CA GLY A 584 -16.97 14.58 -23.55
C GLY A 584 -17.13 14.36 -22.05
N GLU A 585 -16.84 15.40 -21.24
CA GLU A 585 -16.89 15.43 -19.77
C GLU A 585 -18.13 14.77 -19.16
N VAL A 586 -19.33 15.08 -19.68
CA VAL A 586 -20.60 14.56 -19.13
C VAL A 586 -20.74 13.05 -19.36
N CYS A 587 -20.09 12.52 -20.40
CA CYS A 587 -19.96 11.09 -20.60
C CYS A 587 -18.76 10.51 -19.81
N GLY A 588 -17.62 11.20 -19.79
CA GLY A 588 -16.40 10.80 -19.09
C GLY A 588 -16.60 10.61 -17.58
N ALA A 589 -17.52 11.34 -16.96
CA ALA A 589 -17.95 11.14 -15.57
C ALA A 589 -18.43 9.71 -15.23
N CYS A 590 -18.74 8.88 -16.23
CA CYS A 590 -19.07 7.46 -16.08
C CYS A 590 -18.34 6.52 -17.07
N HIS A 591 -17.99 7.01 -18.27
CA HIS A 591 -17.38 6.26 -19.38
C HIS A 591 -15.91 6.65 -19.54
N LEU A 592 -15.14 6.39 -18.49
CA LEU A 592 -13.78 6.90 -18.29
C LEU A 592 -12.83 6.40 -19.38
N ASN A 593 -12.83 5.09 -19.65
CA ASN A 593 -11.92 4.46 -20.61
C ASN A 593 -12.25 4.92 -22.04
N GLU A 594 -13.54 5.05 -22.40
CA GLU A 594 -13.95 5.59 -23.70
C GLU A 594 -13.65 7.09 -23.86
N HIS A 595 -13.65 7.85 -22.75
CA HIS A 595 -13.35 9.27 -22.73
C HIS A 595 -11.84 9.52 -22.88
N ALA A 596 -10.99 8.84 -22.11
CA ALA A 596 -9.54 8.93 -22.25
C ALA A 596 -9.06 8.52 -23.66
N ASP A 597 -9.64 7.46 -24.23
CA ASP A 597 -9.41 7.09 -25.63
C ASP A 597 -9.81 8.20 -26.60
N TRP A 598 -10.97 8.83 -26.40
CA TRP A 598 -11.46 9.92 -27.23
C TRP A 598 -10.59 11.18 -27.12
N GLU A 599 -10.09 11.52 -25.93
CA GLU A 599 -9.17 12.64 -25.69
C GLU A 599 -7.84 12.47 -26.45
N MET A 600 -7.35 11.23 -26.56
CA MET A 600 -6.19 10.86 -27.39
C MET A 600 -6.49 10.78 -28.90
N SER A 601 -7.70 11.14 -29.34
CA SER A 601 -8.12 11.07 -30.74
C SER A 601 -8.12 12.43 -31.43
N VAL A 602 -7.90 12.42 -32.74
CA VAL A 602 -8.04 13.61 -33.62
C VAL A 602 -9.46 14.23 -33.63
N HIS A 603 -10.45 13.58 -33.01
CA HIS A 603 -11.79 14.13 -32.82
C HIS A 603 -11.89 15.05 -31.59
N ALA A 604 -10.99 14.91 -30.61
CA ALA A 604 -10.84 15.82 -29.48
C ALA A 604 -9.88 16.99 -29.81
N GLU A 605 -8.84 16.77 -30.62
CA GLU A 605 -7.83 17.79 -30.98
C GLU A 605 -8.33 18.94 -31.89
N ALA A 606 -9.58 18.93 -32.35
CA ALA A 606 -10.11 19.89 -33.32
C ALA A 606 -10.38 21.29 -32.71
N GLU A 607 -10.41 22.34 -33.55
CA GLU A 607 -10.82 23.71 -33.12
C GLU A 607 -12.28 23.77 -32.58
N ASP A 608 -13.09 22.75 -32.87
CA ASP A 608 -14.44 22.52 -32.35
C ASP A 608 -14.57 20.98 -32.13
N PRO A 609 -14.28 20.45 -30.92
CA PRO A 609 -14.19 19.01 -30.66
C PRO A 609 -15.49 18.25 -30.93
N ILE A 610 -15.41 17.11 -31.63
CA ILE A 610 -16.59 16.27 -31.92
C ILE A 610 -16.87 15.39 -30.70
N ALA A 611 -18.01 15.60 -30.05
CA ALA A 611 -18.30 14.95 -28.79
C ALA A 611 -19.02 13.60 -28.94
N CYS A 612 -19.00 12.79 -27.87
CA CYS A 612 -19.69 11.49 -27.77
C CYS A 612 -21.16 11.60 -28.20
N ALA A 613 -21.81 12.71 -27.82
CA ALA A 613 -23.20 13.01 -28.11
C ALA A 613 -23.49 13.39 -29.57
N ASP A 614 -22.51 13.51 -30.46
CA ASP A 614 -22.74 13.76 -31.90
C ASP A 614 -22.75 12.46 -32.71
N CYS A 615 -21.91 11.49 -32.35
CA CYS A 615 -21.96 10.13 -32.89
C CYS A 615 -23.11 9.29 -32.30
N HIS A 616 -23.33 9.37 -30.99
CA HIS A 616 -24.30 8.55 -30.26
C HIS A 616 -25.59 9.32 -29.92
N ASN A 617 -26.70 8.60 -29.76
CA ASN A 617 -27.90 9.10 -29.10
C ASN A 617 -27.95 8.56 -27.66
N PRO A 618 -27.79 9.38 -26.60
CA PRO A 618 -27.74 8.91 -25.22
C PRO A 618 -29.04 8.25 -24.73
N HIS A 619 -30.17 8.48 -25.42
CA HIS A 619 -31.45 7.82 -25.10
C HIS A 619 -31.50 6.38 -25.62
N THR A 620 -31.16 6.13 -26.89
CA THR A 620 -31.20 4.78 -27.48
C THR A 620 -29.89 4.00 -27.35
N GLN A 621 -28.79 4.69 -27.00
CA GLN A 621 -27.39 4.23 -27.12
C GLN A 621 -26.97 3.76 -28.53
N GLN A 622 -27.78 4.05 -29.55
CA GLN A 622 -27.47 3.72 -30.94
C GLN A 622 -26.75 4.89 -31.64
N LEU A 623 -25.92 4.53 -32.61
CA LEU A 623 -25.26 5.49 -33.51
C LEU A 623 -26.27 6.24 -34.38
N LYS A 624 -26.03 7.52 -34.62
CA LYS A 624 -26.89 8.44 -35.40
C LYS A 624 -26.74 8.28 -36.92
N THR A 625 -26.72 7.05 -37.42
CA THR A 625 -26.54 6.75 -38.86
C THR A 625 -27.64 7.37 -39.72
N ALA A 626 -27.28 8.07 -40.80
CA ALA A 626 -28.24 8.70 -41.71
C ALA A 626 -28.50 7.87 -42.99
N ASN A 627 -29.65 8.09 -43.62
CA ASN A 627 -29.96 7.81 -45.04
C ASN A 627 -29.67 6.40 -45.65
N GLY A 628 -29.30 5.40 -44.85
CA GLY A 628 -28.89 4.08 -45.33
C GLY A 628 -27.38 3.88 -45.43
N ASN A 629 -26.59 4.77 -44.81
CA ASN A 629 -25.15 4.61 -44.56
C ASN A 629 -24.88 3.33 -43.74
N THR A 630 -23.69 2.76 -43.91
CA THR A 630 -23.26 1.50 -43.25
C THR A 630 -22.70 1.76 -41.85
N THR A 631 -22.03 2.89 -41.68
CA THR A 631 -21.37 3.36 -40.44
C THR A 631 -21.75 4.81 -40.13
N ILE A 632 -21.43 5.27 -38.93
CA ILE A 632 -21.61 6.68 -38.54
C ILE A 632 -20.65 7.63 -39.28
N CYS A 633 -19.45 7.14 -39.61
CA CYS A 633 -18.37 7.90 -40.22
C CYS A 633 -18.77 8.56 -41.55
N GLU A 634 -19.61 7.86 -42.33
CA GLU A 634 -20.17 8.32 -43.61
C GLU A 634 -21.05 9.57 -43.50
N ASN A 635 -21.45 9.99 -42.29
CA ASN A 635 -22.16 11.26 -42.08
C ASN A 635 -21.23 12.50 -42.16
N CYS A 636 -19.91 12.32 -41.99
CA CYS A 636 -18.93 13.42 -41.88
C CYS A 636 -17.76 13.26 -42.87
N HIS A 637 -17.30 12.03 -43.09
CA HIS A 637 -16.18 11.70 -43.99
C HIS A 637 -16.71 11.32 -45.39
N GLU A 638 -17.51 12.20 -46.00
CA GLU A 638 -18.19 11.91 -47.28
C GLU A 638 -17.18 11.55 -48.40
N ASP A 639 -16.05 12.25 -48.51
CA ASP A 639 -15.06 11.97 -49.57
C ASP A 639 -14.42 10.58 -49.39
N GLN A 640 -14.00 10.22 -48.17
CA GLN A 640 -13.42 8.90 -47.87
C GLN A 640 -14.44 7.78 -48.07
N ALA A 641 -15.72 8.03 -47.75
CA ALA A 641 -16.82 7.11 -48.01
C ALA A 641 -17.11 6.88 -49.51
N HIS A 642 -16.72 7.81 -50.40
CA HIS A 642 -16.80 7.61 -51.85
C HIS A 642 -15.60 6.84 -52.42
N GLU A 643 -14.41 6.94 -51.83
CA GLU A 643 -13.21 6.24 -52.29
C GLU A 643 -13.08 4.81 -51.74
N MET A 644 -13.48 4.58 -50.49
CA MET A 644 -13.35 3.27 -49.83
C MET A 644 -14.03 2.10 -50.59
N PRO A 645 -15.22 2.25 -51.21
CA PRO A 645 -15.89 1.18 -51.98
C PRO A 645 -15.11 0.61 -53.18
N ASP A 646 -14.17 1.36 -53.76
CA ASP A 646 -13.31 0.88 -54.86
C ASP A 646 -12.05 0.13 -54.33
N SER A 647 -11.87 0.03 -53.01
CA SER A 647 -10.75 -0.68 -52.38
C SER A 647 -10.92 -2.21 -52.37
N THR A 648 -9.80 -2.93 -52.28
CA THR A 648 -9.79 -4.39 -52.12
C THR A 648 -10.42 -4.86 -50.80
N HIS A 649 -10.37 -4.04 -49.74
CA HIS A 649 -10.94 -4.36 -48.43
C HIS A 649 -12.47 -4.21 -48.42
N ALA A 650 -13.00 -3.17 -49.08
CA ALA A 650 -14.45 -3.05 -49.33
C ALA A 650 -14.98 -4.20 -50.20
N ALA A 651 -14.21 -4.63 -51.20
CA ALA A 651 -14.55 -5.78 -52.03
C ALA A 651 -14.60 -7.12 -51.25
N THR A 652 -13.93 -7.21 -50.09
CA THR A 652 -14.07 -8.32 -49.13
C THR A 652 -15.17 -8.12 -48.07
N GLY A 653 -15.82 -6.95 -48.04
CA GLY A 653 -16.92 -6.62 -47.12
C GLY A 653 -16.49 -5.97 -45.80
N MET A 654 -15.27 -5.47 -45.70
CA MET A 654 -14.80 -4.69 -44.53
C MET A 654 -15.42 -3.29 -44.52
N THR A 655 -15.56 -2.73 -43.32
CA THR A 655 -16.08 -1.39 -43.02
C THR A 655 -15.00 -0.51 -42.39
N CYS A 656 -15.31 0.77 -42.16
CA CYS A 656 -14.42 1.71 -41.47
C CYS A 656 -14.01 1.21 -40.07
N LEU A 657 -14.92 0.54 -39.36
CA LEU A 657 -14.73 0.11 -37.98
C LEU A 657 -13.75 -1.07 -37.86
N ASP A 658 -13.69 -1.95 -38.87
CA ASP A 658 -12.80 -3.12 -38.93
C ASP A 658 -11.30 -2.76 -39.01
N CYS A 659 -10.96 -1.47 -39.09
CA CYS A 659 -9.60 -0.96 -38.94
C CYS A 659 -9.51 0.17 -37.92
N HIS A 660 -10.41 1.16 -37.97
CA HIS A 660 -10.32 2.34 -37.10
C HIS A 660 -10.80 2.10 -35.66
N LYS A 661 -11.69 1.13 -35.41
CA LYS A 661 -12.16 0.81 -34.05
C LYS A 661 -11.58 -0.53 -33.58
N ASN A 662 -10.26 -0.63 -33.53
CA ASN A 662 -9.59 -1.79 -32.94
C ASN A 662 -9.91 -1.86 -31.44
N THR A 663 -10.57 -2.93 -30.99
CA THR A 663 -10.92 -3.17 -29.58
C THR A 663 -10.10 -4.28 -28.93
N GLU A 664 -8.96 -4.66 -29.51
CA GLU A 664 -8.02 -5.62 -28.93
C GLU A 664 -6.85 -4.92 -28.20
N LEU A 665 -6.79 -3.58 -28.23
CA LEU A 665 -5.74 -2.76 -27.62
C LEU A 665 -6.28 -1.69 -26.65
N ASN A 666 -7.49 -1.18 -26.88
CA ASN A 666 -8.20 -0.24 -26.01
C ASN A 666 -9.71 -0.31 -26.29
N THR A 667 -10.51 0.69 -25.89
CA THR A 667 -11.96 0.71 -26.20
C THR A 667 -12.25 0.97 -27.69
N GLY A 668 -11.26 1.38 -28.46
CA GLY A 668 -11.32 1.73 -29.88
C GLY A 668 -11.78 3.16 -30.16
N HIS A 669 -12.01 4.00 -29.13
CA HIS A 669 -12.46 5.39 -29.32
C HIS A 669 -11.33 6.39 -29.59
N ALA A 670 -10.07 5.91 -29.58
CA ALA A 670 -8.93 6.65 -30.12
C ALA A 670 -8.97 6.76 -31.66
N PHE A 671 -9.74 5.90 -32.34
CA PHE A 671 -9.92 5.83 -33.81
C PHE A 671 -8.63 5.66 -34.64
N ASN A 672 -7.52 5.33 -33.98
CA ASN A 672 -6.18 5.21 -34.55
C ASN A 672 -5.96 3.84 -35.23
N VAL A 673 -5.18 3.84 -36.30
CA VAL A 673 -4.79 2.62 -37.04
C VAL A 673 -3.28 2.44 -36.95
N ALA A 674 -2.85 1.47 -36.17
CA ALA A 674 -1.45 1.08 -36.03
C ALA A 674 -1.14 -0.24 -36.78
N SER A 675 0.12 -0.69 -36.74
CA SER A 675 0.60 -1.84 -37.51
C SER A 675 0.04 -3.19 -37.04
N ASP A 676 -0.25 -3.28 -35.75
CA ASP A 676 -1.01 -4.35 -35.07
C ASP A 676 -2.36 -4.64 -35.75
N THR A 677 -3.21 -3.63 -35.97
CA THR A 677 -4.49 -3.75 -36.68
C THR A 677 -4.33 -4.45 -38.04
N CYS A 678 -3.26 -4.13 -38.78
CA CYS A 678 -2.95 -4.81 -40.05
C CYS A 678 -2.51 -6.27 -39.83
N ILE A 679 -1.72 -6.54 -38.78
CA ILE A 679 -1.20 -7.87 -38.45
C ILE A 679 -2.33 -8.84 -38.07
N LEU A 680 -3.43 -8.40 -37.44
CA LEU A 680 -4.57 -9.27 -37.10
C LEU A 680 -5.08 -10.10 -38.30
N CYS A 681 -5.13 -9.49 -39.50
CA CYS A 681 -5.46 -10.19 -40.74
C CYS A 681 -4.24 -10.65 -41.56
N HIS A 682 -3.12 -9.90 -41.52
CA HIS A 682 -1.96 -10.12 -42.40
C HIS A 682 -0.72 -10.71 -41.72
N ALA A 683 -0.79 -11.22 -40.48
CA ALA A 683 0.35 -11.80 -39.74
C ALA A 683 1.18 -12.82 -40.54
N LYS A 684 0.53 -13.59 -41.42
CA LYS A 684 1.18 -14.60 -42.27
C LYS A 684 1.93 -14.03 -43.47
N ASP A 685 1.63 -12.80 -43.88
CA ASP A 685 2.17 -12.14 -45.07
C ASP A 685 3.13 -11.00 -44.70
N ALA A 686 2.85 -10.27 -43.61
CA ALA A 686 3.50 -9.01 -43.21
C ALA A 686 5.04 -9.08 -43.09
N HIS A 687 5.60 -10.23 -42.71
CA HIS A 687 7.04 -10.45 -42.59
C HIS A 687 7.60 -11.48 -43.61
N THR A 688 6.91 -11.70 -44.73
CA THR A 688 7.33 -12.70 -45.75
C THR A 688 8.42 -12.22 -46.71
N ALA A 689 9.53 -11.71 -46.18
CA ALA A 689 10.77 -11.53 -46.95
C ALA A 689 11.20 -12.84 -47.66
N ASN A 690 10.96 -14.00 -47.03
CA ASN A 690 11.16 -15.32 -47.63
C ASN A 690 10.16 -15.63 -48.75
N GLY A 691 8.91 -15.15 -48.66
CA GLY A 691 7.90 -15.34 -49.71
C GLY A 691 8.23 -14.58 -50.99
N LEU A 692 8.81 -13.37 -50.85
CA LEU A 692 9.35 -12.61 -51.98
C LEU A 692 10.53 -13.34 -52.65
N LEU A 693 11.44 -13.91 -51.86
CA LEU A 693 12.54 -14.75 -52.36
C LEU A 693 12.04 -16.00 -53.11
N GLU A 694 11.05 -16.71 -52.57
CA GLU A 694 10.45 -17.89 -53.22
C GLU A 694 9.66 -17.52 -54.49
N ALA A 695 9.06 -16.32 -54.54
CA ALA A 695 8.45 -15.77 -55.74
C ALA A 695 9.48 -15.29 -56.80
N GLY A 696 10.77 -15.29 -56.48
CA GLY A 696 11.84 -14.84 -57.36
C GLY A 696 11.99 -13.32 -57.45
N VAL A 697 11.49 -12.58 -56.46
CA VAL A 697 11.74 -11.15 -56.29
C VAL A 697 13.08 -10.97 -55.58
N ASP A 698 13.95 -10.14 -56.15
CA ASP A 698 15.24 -9.82 -55.53
C ASP A 698 15.03 -8.85 -54.36
N VAL A 699 15.42 -9.29 -53.16
CA VAL A 699 15.40 -8.50 -51.92
C VAL A 699 16.80 -8.39 -51.30
N SER A 700 17.85 -8.52 -52.12
CA SER A 700 19.20 -8.21 -51.69
C SER A 700 19.30 -6.71 -51.29
N PRO A 701 19.98 -6.38 -50.18
CA PRO A 701 20.07 -4.99 -49.73
C PRO A 701 20.90 -4.18 -50.73
N ALA A 702 20.29 -3.12 -51.27
CA ALA A 702 20.87 -2.27 -52.31
C ALA A 702 22.31 -1.85 -51.97
N THR A 703 23.19 -1.94 -52.97
CA THR A 703 24.62 -1.66 -52.77
C THR A 703 24.85 -0.20 -52.40
N LEU A 704 26.00 0.09 -51.76
CA LEU A 704 26.30 1.46 -51.34
C LEU A 704 26.41 2.45 -52.52
N GLU A 705 26.64 1.96 -53.74
CA GLU A 705 26.63 2.77 -54.96
C GLU A 705 25.20 3.03 -55.49
N GLU A 706 24.24 2.13 -55.28
CA GLU A 706 22.83 2.33 -55.64
C GLU A 706 22.12 3.30 -54.66
N ARG A 707 22.38 3.18 -53.36
CA ARG A 707 21.79 4.08 -52.36
C ARG A 707 22.20 5.55 -52.55
N LEU A 708 23.39 5.79 -53.13
CA LEU A 708 23.86 7.13 -53.49
C LEU A 708 23.16 7.68 -54.75
N SER A 709 22.76 6.84 -55.71
CA SER A 709 21.97 7.30 -56.86
C SER A 709 20.54 7.70 -56.50
N ASP A 710 19.96 7.12 -55.45
CA ASP A 710 18.63 7.51 -54.96
C ASP A 710 18.66 8.79 -54.11
N GLU A 711 19.78 9.11 -53.43
CA GLU A 711 19.98 10.44 -52.83
C GLU A 711 20.13 11.54 -53.90
N GLU A 712 20.81 11.27 -55.02
CA GLU A 712 20.81 12.22 -56.16
C GLU A 712 19.42 12.34 -56.82
N ALA A 713 18.56 11.32 -56.73
CA ALA A 713 17.19 11.36 -57.24
C ALA A 713 16.20 12.09 -56.31
N SER A 714 16.32 11.93 -54.98
CA SER A 714 15.46 12.65 -54.02
C SER A 714 15.76 14.15 -54.02
N ALA A 715 17.04 14.54 -54.07
CA ALA A 715 17.46 15.92 -54.25
C ALA A 715 16.92 16.54 -55.55
N ALA A 716 16.78 15.76 -56.62
CA ALA A 716 16.17 16.21 -57.87
C ALA A 716 14.65 16.49 -57.75
N MET A 717 13.94 15.76 -56.87
CA MET A 717 12.51 16.00 -56.63
C MET A 717 12.27 17.22 -55.72
N GLU A 718 13.12 17.44 -54.71
CA GLU A 718 13.05 18.64 -53.86
C GLU A 718 13.34 19.92 -54.66
N THR A 719 14.25 19.87 -55.65
CA THR A 719 14.42 20.98 -56.60
C THR A 719 13.28 21.15 -57.60
N ALA A 720 12.46 20.13 -57.87
CA ALA A 720 11.31 20.27 -58.77
C ALA A 720 10.16 21.08 -58.12
N VAL A 721 10.00 21.00 -56.80
CA VAL A 721 8.97 21.75 -56.04
C VAL A 721 9.28 23.25 -55.97
N THR A 722 10.55 23.64 -56.06
CA THR A 722 10.95 25.06 -55.98
C THR A 722 10.80 25.82 -57.31
N ASP A 723 10.87 25.14 -58.45
CA ASP A 723 10.86 25.78 -59.79
C ASP A 723 9.46 26.25 -60.27
N GLU A 724 8.35 25.67 -59.79
CA GLU A 724 7.01 26.10 -60.23
C GLU A 724 6.54 27.41 -59.55
N VAL A 725 7.11 27.76 -58.39
CA VAL A 725 6.77 29.00 -57.65
C VAL A 725 7.35 30.26 -58.33
N GLU A 726 8.49 30.19 -59.03
CA GLU A 726 9.11 31.39 -59.63
C GLU A 726 8.51 31.80 -61.00
N SER A 727 7.31 31.31 -61.36
CA SER A 727 6.68 31.57 -62.66
C SER A 727 5.51 32.59 -62.70
N LYS A 728 5.28 33.42 -61.65
CA LYS A 728 4.58 34.75 -61.75
C LYS A 728 4.91 35.78 -60.63
N GLY A 729 6.13 36.31 -60.67
CA GLY A 729 6.39 37.77 -60.54
C GLY A 729 5.98 38.53 -59.27
N ILE A 730 6.93 38.65 -58.33
CA ILE A 730 6.95 39.71 -57.31
C ILE A 730 7.65 40.96 -57.88
N VAL A 731 7.12 42.16 -57.58
CA VAL A 731 7.82 43.44 -57.78
C VAL A 731 8.48 43.86 -56.47
N GLY A 732 9.81 43.88 -56.42
CA GLY A 732 10.57 43.94 -55.17
C GLY A 732 10.69 45.31 -54.48
N LEU A 733 11.11 45.25 -53.22
CA LEU A 733 11.57 46.39 -52.41
C LEU A 733 12.99 46.09 -51.85
N PRO A 734 13.85 47.11 -51.56
CA PRO A 734 15.29 46.86 -51.51
C PRO A 734 15.93 46.88 -50.11
N ASN A 735 16.61 45.79 -49.74
CA ASN A 735 17.86 45.64 -48.97
C ASN A 735 18.26 46.54 -47.76
N TRP A 736 17.43 47.44 -47.22
CA TRP A 736 17.79 48.26 -46.04
C TRP A 736 17.11 47.85 -44.73
N MET A 737 16.22 46.84 -44.74
CA MET A 737 15.49 46.38 -43.55
C MET A 737 16.17 45.26 -42.75
N VAL A 738 17.26 44.66 -43.22
CA VAL A 738 17.97 43.52 -42.57
C VAL A 738 18.82 43.96 -41.36
N ALA A 739 18.51 45.11 -40.74
CA ALA A 739 19.34 45.77 -39.73
C ALA A 739 18.73 45.78 -38.31
N PHE A 740 17.64 45.05 -38.07
CA PHE A 740 16.86 45.12 -36.82
C PHE A 740 16.88 43.91 -35.85
N PRO A 741 17.18 42.65 -36.23
CA PRO A 741 17.14 41.52 -35.27
C PRO A 741 18.09 41.67 -34.07
N ILE A 742 19.25 42.32 -34.28
CA ILE A 742 20.30 42.48 -33.27
C ILE A 742 19.90 43.47 -32.15
N LEU A 743 18.90 44.34 -32.37
CA LEU A 743 18.45 45.30 -31.36
C LEU A 743 17.37 44.72 -30.43
N ALA A 744 16.61 43.72 -30.86
CA ALA A 744 15.52 43.12 -30.09
C ALA A 744 16.04 42.40 -28.83
N LEU A 745 17.09 41.59 -28.98
CA LEU A 745 17.73 40.83 -27.88
C LEU A 745 18.37 41.71 -26.79
N VAL A 746 18.56 43.00 -27.04
CA VAL A 746 19.13 43.96 -26.06
C VAL A 746 18.02 44.66 -25.25
N ILE A 747 16.77 44.62 -25.71
CA ILE A 747 15.63 45.30 -25.07
C ILE A 747 14.82 44.35 -24.18
N SER A 748 14.66 43.08 -24.58
CA SER A 748 14.00 42.06 -23.76
C SER A 748 14.72 41.83 -22.42
N GLY A 749 16.06 41.80 -22.42
CA GLY A 749 16.89 41.61 -21.22
C GLY A 749 16.84 42.74 -20.18
N VAL A 750 16.06 43.80 -20.40
CA VAL A 750 15.90 44.93 -19.45
C VAL A 750 14.50 44.98 -18.82
N TRP A 751 13.49 44.31 -19.39
CA TRP A 751 12.10 44.41 -18.93
C TRP A 751 11.73 43.48 -17.76
N VAL A 752 12.48 42.40 -17.53
CA VAL A 752 12.22 41.44 -16.45
C VAL A 752 12.60 41.98 -15.06
N VAL A 753 13.33 43.10 -14.99
CA VAL A 753 13.91 43.65 -13.74
C VAL A 753 13.04 44.76 -13.09
N ALA A 754 11.89 45.09 -13.67
CA ALA A 754 11.03 46.19 -13.19
C ALA A 754 9.53 45.86 -13.29
N GLY A 755 9.04 44.99 -12.41
CA GLY A 755 7.63 44.54 -12.41
C GLY A 755 6.61 45.65 -12.15
N LYS A 756 5.51 45.63 -12.92
CA LYS A 756 4.21 46.22 -12.56
C LYS A 756 3.09 45.77 -13.51
N ASP A 757 2.03 45.19 -12.93
CA ASP A 757 0.69 45.12 -13.53
C ASP A 757 0.14 46.56 -13.74
N PRO A 758 -0.58 46.81 -14.85
CA PRO A 758 -2.02 47.05 -14.69
C PRO A 758 -2.89 46.56 -15.87
N GLY A 759 -3.93 45.78 -15.56
CA GLY A 759 -4.99 45.43 -16.52
C GLY A 759 -6.04 46.53 -16.80
N TYR A 760 -7.26 46.07 -17.09
CA TYR A 760 -8.54 46.82 -17.17
C TYR A 760 -8.96 47.54 -18.49
N ARG A 761 -10.10 47.05 -19.02
CA ARG A 761 -11.32 47.79 -19.47
C ARG A 761 -11.62 48.08 -20.96
N HIS A 762 -12.78 47.56 -21.35
CA HIS A 762 -13.93 48.23 -22.03
C HIS A 762 -14.07 48.33 -23.57
N GLN A 763 -15.05 47.53 -24.04
CA GLN A 763 -16.34 47.95 -24.63
C GLN A 763 -16.49 48.34 -26.13
N ASP A 764 -17.64 47.89 -26.64
CA ASP A 764 -18.57 48.57 -27.57
C ASP A 764 -18.30 48.62 -29.08
N LYS A 765 -19.00 47.71 -29.79
CA LYS A 765 -20.25 47.98 -30.56
C LYS A 765 -20.23 47.76 -32.09
N GLN A 766 -21.25 46.99 -32.49
CA GLN A 766 -22.02 47.06 -33.75
C GLN A 766 -21.30 46.77 -35.08
N LYS A 767 -21.66 45.63 -35.67
CA LYS A 767 -22.78 45.67 -36.63
C LYS A 767 -23.61 44.40 -36.65
#